data_AF-A0A8S3T2Z6-F1
#
_entry.id   AF-A0A8S3T2Z6-F1
#
_cell.length_a   1.000
_cell.length_b   1.000
_cell.length_c   1.000
_cell.angle_alpha   90.00
_cell.angle_beta   90.00
_cell.angle_gamma   90.00
#
_symmetry.space_group_name_H-M   'P 1'
#
loop_
_entity.id
_entity.type
_entity.pdbx_description
1 polymer ?
#
loop_
_entity_poly.entity_id
_entity_poly.type
_entity_poly.pdbx_seq_one_letter_code
_entity_poly.pdbx_strand_id
1 'polypeptide(L)'
;MDVDASLEISSKPVRNIVSGIKTITHTIIPEKYRLYEDNKKGTLSSPIAVCITENGMLLIADAAKGKLFSARLHYPVDVVEITGKLNHPIGVAYTKEVIYVSDLTEKAIFFLDLKGNSVYDPDRMTIKQLQKALKDQGLWENKDRTLKKADLQQKLQKWIKDNQVSTESSGNVIGSGQKAKKLEIMDHEIDAPAGLYLKSGNISMLTLTSNGLTVTASTIQIVYTCIPLIYNMVLKDNYVYFASSDLAKGGIFSIERNGEKLAENVTKLVSNGSDLKQAFGIAVYHDGLVLTDIQDKKIKLLSGMHRSNTLTDYAGVGKTGHRDGVEAEFQQPAGLCTEQGTIFVTDIAAGSVRMVISSSPLVKFLEFLNMFHKAIGVTLPNVSNEDSFEDRIAVLQKVYEFLIQCNERIRDFTGINKTLQGPEGACSAQSVSDLKMMIDSLQQVLDLVRKVKPTFEERLNIKSCLTLVVENLFAEMRQGNDMPLVLQFSQRFHSCTRELLKRVTKSSFVYFTGENSYYHRTDNSYVSFQEIPRMDLPVKKKLSADQMSKLRCWRSEFGQSVRQNTVRGLTTKDKPGTLPLTCYEKGDTAVKEIDVGNLDNCLQKDTRKSNESSQKIILSNKTLIYLKLNQKLVVAKLLEHLVELQEEVKCIMYHQANLLPLQFVSGMNTKVKSSGILGTIELEDVEVEDDTIILSVELYTSILPAKDAGDTISPEEMDEEEEELPKENQRKSKRDRHFRADPDFIYNC
;
A
#
# COMPACT_ATOMS: atom_id res chain seq x y z
N MET A 1 8.75 -11.29 4.00
CA MET A 1 8.94 -11.17 5.46
C MET A 1 9.86 -12.31 5.85
N ASP A 2 10.88 -12.00 6.64
CA ASP A 2 11.74 -13.04 7.21
C ASP A 2 10.92 -13.95 8.15
N VAL A 3 11.20 -15.25 8.13
CA VAL A 3 10.44 -16.24 8.91
C VAL A 3 10.64 -16.01 10.41
N ASP A 4 11.87 -15.65 10.80
CA ASP A 4 12.20 -15.35 12.20
C ASP A 4 11.43 -14.12 12.70
N ALA A 5 11.39 -13.05 11.89
CA ALA A 5 10.57 -11.87 12.20
C ALA A 5 9.08 -12.20 12.34
N SER A 6 8.54 -13.09 11.49
CA SER A 6 7.15 -13.54 11.56
C SER A 6 6.85 -14.37 12.81
N LEU A 7 7.80 -15.19 13.26
CA LEU A 7 7.70 -15.95 14.50
C LEU A 7 7.82 -15.04 15.73
N GLU A 8 8.74 -14.10 15.71
CA GLU A 8 8.96 -13.13 16.78
C GLU A 8 7.73 -12.25 16.98
N ILE A 9 7.20 -11.63 15.91
CA ILE A 9 6.05 -10.72 15.99
C ILE A 9 4.76 -11.44 16.43
N SER A 10 4.62 -12.73 16.08
CA SER A 10 3.47 -13.55 16.48
C SER A 10 3.64 -14.24 17.85
N SER A 11 4.81 -14.08 18.48
CA SER A 11 5.15 -14.75 19.72
C SER A 11 4.24 -14.34 20.89
N LYS A 12 4.11 -15.23 21.89
CA LYS A 12 3.30 -14.96 23.09
C LYS A 12 3.78 -13.71 23.87
N PRO A 13 5.08 -13.47 24.08
CA PRO A 13 5.56 -12.25 24.72
C PRO A 13 5.11 -10.97 24.00
N VAL A 14 5.27 -10.91 22.67
CA VAL A 14 4.84 -9.75 21.87
C VAL A 14 3.33 -9.59 21.95
N ARG A 15 2.54 -10.67 21.78
CA ARG A 15 1.08 -10.60 21.92
C ARG A 15 0.62 -10.11 23.30
N ASN A 16 1.29 -10.52 24.38
CA ASN A 16 0.98 -10.03 25.73
C ASN A 16 1.23 -8.52 25.85
N ILE A 17 2.35 -8.02 25.33
CA ILE A 17 2.65 -6.58 25.30
C ILE A 17 1.58 -5.85 24.49
N VAL A 18 1.28 -6.33 23.27
CA VAL A 18 0.31 -5.69 22.36
C VAL A 18 -1.10 -5.74 22.93
N SER A 19 -1.47 -6.78 23.69
CA SER A 19 -2.77 -6.86 24.35
C SER A 19 -3.00 -5.81 25.44
N GLY A 20 -1.93 -5.30 26.04
CA GLY A 20 -1.98 -4.19 27.00
C GLY A 20 -2.10 -2.81 26.34
N ILE A 21 -1.89 -2.73 25.02
CA ILE A 21 -1.97 -1.48 24.27
C ILE A 21 -3.43 -1.23 23.90
N LYS A 22 -3.96 -0.05 24.25
CA LYS A 22 -5.34 0.33 23.88
C LYS A 22 -5.46 0.66 22.39
N THR A 23 -4.55 1.50 21.90
CA THR A 23 -4.57 2.06 20.55
C THR A 23 -3.17 2.15 19.97
N ILE A 24 -3.07 2.05 18.64
CA ILE A 24 -1.82 2.25 17.90
C ILE A 24 -2.10 3.23 16.77
N THR A 25 -1.26 4.27 16.66
CA THR A 25 -1.37 5.29 15.61
C THR A 25 -0.30 5.05 14.54
N HIS A 26 -0.67 5.12 13.27
CA HIS A 26 0.24 4.99 12.15
C HIS A 26 -0.02 6.10 11.14
N THR A 27 1.03 6.70 10.59
CA THR A 27 0.88 7.60 9.44
C THR A 27 0.68 6.75 8.18
N ILE A 28 -0.40 7.03 7.45
CA ILE A 28 -0.73 6.35 6.18
C ILE A 28 -0.47 7.24 4.96
N ILE A 29 -0.42 8.56 5.16
CA ILE A 29 0.01 9.54 4.16
C ILE A 29 0.90 10.57 4.85
N PRO A 30 2.16 10.77 4.43
CA PRO A 30 2.87 9.99 3.41
C PRO A 30 3.17 8.55 3.85
N GLU A 31 3.42 7.65 2.90
CA GLU A 31 3.92 6.30 3.20
C GLU A 31 5.35 6.39 3.77
N LYS A 32 5.55 5.81 4.96
CA LYS A 32 6.83 5.90 5.69
C LYS A 32 7.81 4.78 5.31
N TYR A 33 7.31 3.61 4.90
CA TYR A 33 8.14 2.41 4.77
C TYR A 33 8.44 1.99 3.34
N ARG A 34 7.79 2.60 2.35
CA ARG A 34 7.95 2.28 0.93
C ARG A 34 7.97 3.54 0.07
N LEU A 35 8.88 3.58 -0.89
CA LEU A 35 8.85 4.59 -1.94
C LEU A 35 7.63 4.33 -2.83
N TYR A 36 6.64 5.22 -2.76
CA TYR A 36 5.45 5.17 -3.57
C TYR A 36 5.14 6.56 -4.11
N GLU A 37 5.18 6.71 -5.43
CA GLU A 37 5.13 8.03 -6.07
C GLU A 37 3.87 8.83 -5.72
N ASP A 38 2.72 8.16 -5.67
CA ASP A 38 1.45 8.77 -5.37
C ASP A 38 1.31 9.13 -3.87
N ASN A 39 2.08 8.48 -2.99
CA ASN A 39 2.01 8.64 -1.54
C ASN A 39 3.37 8.99 -0.91
N LYS A 40 4.04 9.98 -1.48
CA LYS A 40 5.33 10.49 -1.01
C LYS A 40 5.16 11.69 -0.08
N LYS A 41 6.24 12.01 0.66
CA LYS A 41 6.30 13.23 1.48
C LYS A 41 5.97 14.45 0.61
N GLY A 42 5.09 15.32 1.11
CA GLY A 42 4.60 16.48 0.38
C GLY A 42 3.45 16.21 -0.58
N THR A 43 2.91 14.97 -0.68
CA THR A 43 1.64 14.70 -1.37
C THR A 43 0.50 15.56 -0.79
N LEU A 44 0.46 15.71 0.53
CA LEU A 44 -0.38 16.67 1.24
C LEU A 44 0.49 17.78 1.85
N SER A 45 -0.09 18.96 2.03
CA SER A 45 0.57 20.12 2.63
C SER A 45 -0.19 20.63 3.85
N SER A 46 -1.51 20.79 3.76
CA SER A 46 -2.34 21.18 4.91
C SER A 46 -3.72 20.51 4.83
N PRO A 47 -3.78 19.18 5.04
CA PRO A 47 -5.05 18.47 5.05
C PRO A 47 -5.85 18.90 6.29
N ILE A 48 -7.02 19.49 6.09
CA ILE A 48 -7.83 20.06 7.18
C ILE A 48 -9.10 19.26 7.45
N ALA A 49 -9.68 18.66 6.43
CA ALA A 49 -10.87 17.83 6.54
C ALA A 49 -10.67 16.49 5.82
N VAL A 50 -11.25 15.45 6.41
CA VAL A 50 -11.28 14.11 5.86
C VAL A 50 -12.67 13.53 6.03
N CYS A 51 -13.15 12.84 5.00
CA CYS A 51 -14.44 12.17 5.01
C CYS A 51 -14.29 10.79 4.37
N ILE A 52 -15.07 9.82 4.86
CA ILE A 52 -15.14 8.51 4.22
C ILE A 52 -16.26 8.49 3.17
N THR A 53 -16.02 7.76 2.09
CA THR A 53 -16.98 7.61 0.98
C THR A 53 -17.62 6.23 0.99
N GLU A 54 -17.24 5.40 0.04
CA GLU A 54 -17.49 3.96 0.03
C GLU A 54 -16.35 3.26 0.76
N ASN A 55 -16.62 2.08 1.29
CA ASN A 55 -15.69 1.32 2.13
C ASN A 55 -14.26 1.34 1.59
N GLY A 56 -13.31 1.73 2.44
CA GLY A 56 -11.89 1.76 2.07
C GLY A 56 -11.44 2.97 1.22
N MET A 57 -12.23 4.04 1.12
CA MET A 57 -11.85 5.25 0.38
C MET A 57 -12.12 6.54 1.16
N LEU A 58 -11.05 7.31 1.38
CA LEU A 58 -11.08 8.63 2.03
C LEU A 58 -11.09 9.75 1.00
N LEU A 59 -11.71 10.87 1.36
CA LEU A 59 -11.59 12.15 0.69
C LEU A 59 -10.88 13.11 1.62
N ILE A 60 -9.93 13.87 1.10
CA ILE A 60 -9.08 14.76 1.89
C ILE A 60 -9.08 16.15 1.24
N ALA A 61 -9.56 17.15 1.97
CA ALA A 61 -9.47 18.54 1.58
C ALA A 61 -8.14 19.14 2.05
N ASP A 62 -7.31 19.58 1.12
CA ASP A 62 -6.03 20.23 1.40
C ASP A 62 -6.15 21.74 1.18
N ALA A 63 -6.19 22.47 2.30
CA ALA A 63 -6.43 23.91 2.32
C ALA A 63 -5.29 24.71 1.68
N ALA A 64 -4.05 24.29 1.89
CA ALA A 64 -2.88 25.01 1.35
C ALA A 64 -2.69 24.76 -0.15
N LYS A 65 -3.09 23.58 -0.64
CA LYS A 65 -2.99 23.26 -2.07
C LYS A 65 -4.20 23.69 -2.89
N GLY A 66 -5.32 24.01 -2.26
CA GLY A 66 -6.56 24.27 -2.99
C GLY A 66 -7.07 23.02 -3.72
N LYS A 67 -6.88 21.83 -3.12
CA LYS A 67 -7.10 20.54 -3.77
C LYS A 67 -7.96 19.60 -2.93
N LEU A 68 -8.72 18.77 -3.63
CA LEU A 68 -9.40 17.61 -3.07
C LEU A 68 -8.70 16.34 -3.58
N PHE A 69 -8.30 15.48 -2.65
CA PHE A 69 -7.69 14.18 -2.93
C PHE A 69 -8.63 13.03 -2.57
N SER A 70 -8.54 11.93 -3.31
CA SER A 70 -9.03 10.62 -2.91
C SER A 70 -7.86 9.78 -2.41
N ALA A 71 -8.05 9.06 -1.32
CA ALA A 71 -7.08 8.10 -0.80
C ALA A 71 -7.73 6.73 -0.66
N ARG A 72 -7.35 5.78 -1.52
CA ARG A 72 -7.81 4.39 -1.49
C ARG A 72 -6.94 3.62 -0.49
N LEU A 73 -7.56 3.03 0.53
CA LEU A 73 -6.91 2.35 1.67
C LEU A 73 -6.27 0.99 1.32
N HIS A 74 -5.62 0.90 0.17
CA HIS A 74 -4.68 -0.15 -0.17
C HIS A 74 -3.37 0.04 0.63
N TYR A 75 -2.47 -0.94 0.62
CA TYR A 75 -1.13 -0.77 1.19
C TYR A 75 -0.03 -0.93 0.10
N PRO A 76 0.71 0.13 -0.24
CA PRO A 76 0.56 1.52 0.22
C PRO A 76 -0.78 2.15 -0.19
N VAL A 77 -1.19 3.20 0.52
CA VAL A 77 -2.41 3.97 0.20
C VAL A 77 -2.19 4.69 -1.13
N ASP A 78 -3.16 4.59 -2.05
CA ASP A 78 -3.10 5.32 -3.32
C ASP A 78 -3.78 6.67 -3.16
N VAL A 79 -3.03 7.74 -3.41
CA VAL A 79 -3.54 9.10 -3.31
C VAL A 79 -3.67 9.71 -4.70
N VAL A 80 -4.88 10.12 -5.08
CA VAL A 80 -5.19 10.66 -6.40
C VAL A 80 -5.85 12.02 -6.23
N GLU A 81 -5.39 13.02 -6.98
CA GLU A 81 -6.07 14.31 -7.05
C GLU A 81 -7.40 14.17 -7.79
N ILE A 82 -8.50 14.57 -7.15
CA ILE A 82 -9.82 14.61 -7.77
C ILE A 82 -10.03 15.94 -8.50
N THR A 83 -9.69 17.06 -7.84
CA THR A 83 -9.81 18.41 -8.41
C THR A 83 -8.86 19.39 -7.70
N GLY A 84 -8.31 20.34 -8.46
CA GLY A 84 -7.45 21.41 -7.95
C GLY A 84 -7.93 22.83 -8.31
N LYS A 85 -9.24 23.00 -8.44
CA LYS A 85 -9.88 24.30 -8.74
C LYS A 85 -10.56 24.89 -7.51
N LEU A 86 -10.02 24.61 -6.34
CA LEU A 86 -10.48 25.14 -5.07
C LEU A 86 -9.44 26.16 -4.60
N ASN A 87 -9.86 27.16 -3.83
CA ASN A 87 -8.97 28.19 -3.31
C ASN A 87 -8.57 27.87 -1.87
N HIS A 88 -9.56 27.53 -1.04
CA HIS A 88 -9.31 27.20 0.36
C HIS A 88 -10.37 26.20 0.88
N PRO A 89 -10.27 24.92 0.48
CA PRO A 89 -11.24 23.91 0.92
C PRO A 89 -11.03 23.58 2.39
N ILE A 90 -12.10 23.66 3.18
CA ILE A 90 -12.04 23.51 4.64
C ILE A 90 -12.92 22.39 5.20
N GLY A 91 -13.93 21.96 4.44
CA GLY A 91 -14.81 20.86 4.81
C GLY A 91 -15.06 19.94 3.64
N VAL A 92 -15.29 18.66 3.91
CA VAL A 92 -15.66 17.67 2.90
C VAL A 92 -16.69 16.70 3.45
N ALA A 93 -17.74 16.45 2.67
CA ALA A 93 -18.75 15.45 2.99
C ALA A 93 -19.16 14.64 1.77
N TYR A 94 -19.65 13.43 2.02
CA TYR A 94 -20.12 12.53 0.99
C TYR A 94 -21.51 12.01 1.33
N THR A 95 -22.45 12.15 0.41
CA THR A 95 -23.80 11.55 0.54
C THR A 95 -24.37 11.27 -0.83
N LYS A 96 -25.16 10.20 -0.94
CA LYS A 96 -25.87 9.84 -2.18
C LYS A 96 -24.96 9.90 -3.43
N GLU A 97 -23.72 9.44 -3.29
CA GLU A 97 -22.70 9.39 -4.36
C GLU A 97 -22.22 10.76 -4.87
N VAL A 98 -22.47 11.83 -4.10
CA VAL A 98 -22.01 13.19 -4.39
C VAL A 98 -21.08 13.66 -3.27
N ILE A 99 -19.98 14.25 -3.68
CA ILE A 99 -19.03 14.93 -2.79
C ILE A 99 -19.43 16.40 -2.69
N TYR A 100 -19.40 16.92 -1.48
CA TYR A 100 -19.56 18.34 -1.18
C TYR A 100 -18.29 18.83 -0.52
N VAL A 101 -17.80 20.00 -0.92
CA VAL A 101 -16.60 20.63 -0.39
C VAL A 101 -16.92 22.09 -0.09
N SER A 102 -16.79 22.52 1.15
CA SER A 102 -16.89 23.95 1.50
C SER A 102 -15.57 24.64 1.18
N ASP A 103 -15.63 25.76 0.47
CA ASP A 103 -14.49 26.62 0.19
C ASP A 103 -14.67 27.97 0.86
N LEU A 104 -13.73 28.29 1.75
CA LEU A 104 -13.79 29.48 2.58
C LEU A 104 -13.62 30.76 1.77
N THR A 105 -12.73 30.75 0.77
CA THR A 105 -12.40 31.94 -0.03
C THR A 105 -13.56 32.29 -0.94
N GLU A 106 -14.11 31.27 -1.61
CA GLU A 106 -15.21 31.44 -2.55
C GLU A 106 -16.55 31.68 -1.86
N LYS A 107 -16.61 31.46 -0.53
CA LYS A 107 -17.83 31.53 0.27
C LYS A 107 -18.93 30.72 -0.41
N ALA A 108 -18.60 29.48 -0.72
CA ALA A 108 -19.44 28.60 -1.51
C ALA A 108 -19.19 27.14 -1.18
N ILE A 109 -20.21 26.33 -1.46
CA ILE A 109 -20.08 24.89 -1.43
C ILE A 109 -19.92 24.42 -2.88
N PHE A 110 -18.86 23.69 -3.12
CA PHE A 110 -18.65 22.98 -4.37
C PHE A 110 -19.23 21.58 -4.26
N PHE A 111 -19.86 21.09 -5.32
CA PHE A 111 -20.21 19.69 -5.40
C PHE A 111 -19.55 18.99 -6.58
N LEU A 112 -19.32 17.70 -6.42
CA LEU A 112 -18.79 16.82 -7.44
C LEU A 112 -19.54 15.48 -7.43
N ASP A 113 -20.16 15.14 -8.55
CA ASP A 113 -20.79 13.84 -8.76
C ASP A 113 -19.78 12.89 -9.40
N LEU A 114 -19.34 11.89 -8.65
CA LEU A 114 -18.33 10.93 -9.13
C LEU A 114 -18.89 9.94 -10.15
N LYS A 115 -20.18 9.59 -10.06
CA LYS A 115 -20.80 8.52 -10.86
C LYS A 115 -21.75 9.02 -11.96
N GLY A 116 -22.03 10.32 -12.01
CA GLY A 116 -22.95 10.93 -12.99
C GLY A 116 -24.41 10.54 -12.76
N ASN A 117 -24.76 10.19 -11.53
CA ASN A 117 -26.11 9.74 -11.16
C ASN A 117 -27.01 10.89 -10.72
N SER A 118 -26.42 11.92 -10.11
CA SER A 118 -27.11 13.10 -9.60
C SER A 118 -27.17 14.20 -10.64
N VAL A 119 -26.19 14.29 -11.54
CA VAL A 119 -26.29 15.09 -12.76
C VAL A 119 -25.96 14.17 -13.93
N TYR A 120 -26.91 14.00 -14.83
CA TYR A 120 -26.79 13.05 -15.94
C TYR A 120 -25.61 13.43 -16.83
N ASP A 121 -24.65 12.51 -16.90
CA ASP A 121 -23.57 12.51 -17.88
C ASP A 121 -23.71 11.23 -18.72
N PRO A 122 -24.44 11.29 -19.86
CA PRO A 122 -24.77 10.11 -20.64
C PRO A 122 -23.54 9.30 -21.07
N ASP A 123 -22.39 9.94 -21.26
CA ASP A 123 -21.16 9.28 -21.72
C ASP A 123 -20.61 8.31 -20.65
N ARG A 124 -20.83 8.64 -19.38
CA ARG A 124 -20.33 7.88 -18.22
C ARG A 124 -21.33 6.89 -17.64
N MET A 125 -22.61 7.03 -18.00
CA MET A 125 -23.66 6.17 -17.48
C MET A 125 -23.61 4.77 -18.10
N THR A 126 -23.83 3.76 -17.26
CA THR A 126 -24.12 2.38 -17.67
C THR A 126 -25.51 2.28 -18.30
N ILE A 127 -25.79 1.20 -19.03
CA ILE A 127 -27.11 0.96 -19.62
C ILE A 127 -28.21 1.03 -18.54
N LYS A 128 -28.01 0.43 -17.37
CA LYS A 128 -28.99 0.47 -16.28
C LYS A 128 -29.25 1.89 -15.78
N GLN A 129 -28.21 2.71 -15.65
CA GLN A 129 -28.32 4.12 -15.25
C GLN A 129 -29.06 4.94 -16.32
N LEU A 130 -28.73 4.77 -17.60
CA LEU A 130 -29.42 5.43 -18.72
C LEU A 130 -30.91 5.07 -18.75
N GLN A 131 -31.25 3.79 -18.59
CA GLN A 131 -32.63 3.32 -18.53
C GLN A 131 -33.38 3.94 -17.34
N LYS A 132 -32.75 4.01 -16.17
CA LYS A 132 -33.32 4.65 -14.98
C LYS A 132 -33.56 6.15 -15.22
N ALA A 133 -32.56 6.88 -15.71
CA ALA A 133 -32.69 8.30 -16.00
C ALA A 133 -33.79 8.60 -17.01
N LEU A 134 -33.89 7.82 -18.09
CA LEU A 134 -34.98 7.95 -19.07
C LEU A 134 -36.35 7.67 -18.45
N LYS A 135 -36.46 6.71 -17.52
CA LYS A 135 -37.72 6.44 -16.79
C LYS A 135 -38.07 7.58 -15.84
N ASP A 136 -37.10 8.06 -15.08
CA ASP A 136 -37.27 9.15 -14.11
C ASP A 136 -37.76 10.43 -14.80
N GLN A 137 -37.33 10.67 -16.05
CA GLN A 137 -37.79 11.80 -16.88
C GLN A 137 -39.03 11.50 -17.75
N GLY A 138 -39.63 10.31 -17.64
CA GLY A 138 -40.81 9.93 -18.43
C GLY A 138 -40.55 9.72 -19.93
N LEU A 139 -39.28 9.56 -20.35
CA LEU A 139 -38.85 9.36 -21.74
C LEU A 139 -38.73 7.89 -22.15
N TRP A 140 -38.93 6.97 -21.21
CA TRP A 140 -38.77 5.52 -21.42
C TRP A 140 -40.01 4.87 -22.04
N GLU A 141 -39.82 4.18 -23.15
CA GLU A 141 -40.85 3.40 -23.84
C GLU A 141 -40.51 1.90 -23.85
N ASN A 142 -41.52 1.02 -23.97
CA ASN A 142 -41.30 -0.43 -23.99
C ASN A 142 -40.36 -0.90 -25.13
N LYS A 143 -40.35 -0.17 -26.25
CA LYS A 143 -39.46 -0.41 -27.39
C LYS A 143 -37.99 -0.07 -27.10
N ASP A 144 -37.71 0.77 -26.10
CA ASP A 144 -36.36 1.18 -25.74
C ASP A 144 -35.55 0.06 -25.07
N ARG A 145 -36.20 -1.02 -24.65
CA ARG A 145 -35.56 -2.17 -23.98
C ARG A 145 -34.50 -2.86 -24.85
N THR A 146 -34.64 -2.78 -26.17
CA THR A 146 -33.74 -3.42 -27.14
C THR A 146 -32.71 -2.45 -27.74
N LEU A 147 -32.74 -1.17 -27.38
CA LEU A 147 -31.81 -0.16 -27.90
C LEU A 147 -30.37 -0.39 -27.42
N LYS A 148 -29.42 -0.02 -28.28
CA LYS A 148 -28.00 -0.06 -27.92
C LYS A 148 -27.67 1.11 -26.99
N LYS A 149 -26.56 0.99 -26.26
CA LYS A 149 -26.08 2.04 -25.33
C LYS A 149 -26.02 3.40 -26.02
N ALA A 150 -25.48 3.47 -27.24
CA ALA A 150 -25.35 4.71 -28.01
C ALA A 150 -26.70 5.41 -28.27
N ASP A 151 -27.74 4.65 -28.58
CA ASP A 151 -29.07 5.20 -28.86
C ASP A 151 -29.72 5.74 -27.57
N LEU A 152 -29.55 5.04 -26.46
CA LEU A 152 -30.00 5.50 -25.13
C LEU A 152 -29.25 6.78 -24.70
N GLN A 153 -27.94 6.85 -24.98
CA GLN A 153 -27.13 8.03 -24.74
C GLN A 153 -27.64 9.22 -25.54
N GLN A 154 -27.86 9.05 -26.85
CA GLN A 154 -28.38 10.11 -27.70
C GLN A 154 -29.76 10.60 -27.25
N LYS A 155 -30.65 9.68 -26.84
CA LYS A 155 -31.99 10.04 -26.35
C LYS A 155 -31.92 10.93 -25.11
N LEU A 156 -31.04 10.58 -24.15
CA LEU A 156 -30.83 11.38 -22.95
C LEU A 156 -30.08 12.69 -23.23
N GLN A 157 -29.04 12.66 -24.08
CA GLN A 157 -28.30 13.86 -24.50
C GLN A 157 -29.21 14.88 -25.19
N LYS A 158 -30.15 14.42 -26.03
CA LYS A 158 -31.14 15.27 -26.66
C LYS A 158 -32.01 15.97 -25.62
N TRP A 159 -32.53 15.22 -24.64
CA TRP A 159 -33.31 15.81 -23.55
C TRP A 159 -32.50 16.82 -22.73
N ILE A 160 -31.23 16.52 -22.42
CA ILE A 160 -30.34 17.45 -21.71
C ILE A 160 -30.22 18.76 -22.49
N LYS A 161 -29.97 18.68 -23.81
CA LYS A 161 -29.85 19.85 -24.67
C LYS A 161 -31.14 20.66 -24.74
N ASP A 162 -32.29 19.98 -24.82
CA ASP A 162 -33.61 20.60 -24.91
C ASP A 162 -34.04 21.28 -23.58
N ASN A 163 -33.44 20.89 -22.45
CA ASN A 163 -33.83 21.36 -21.11
C ASN A 163 -32.71 22.13 -20.37
N GLN A 164 -31.54 22.35 -21.00
CA GLN A 164 -30.51 23.25 -20.51
C GLN A 164 -31.00 24.69 -20.66
N VAL A 165 -31.57 25.25 -19.60
CA VAL A 165 -31.90 26.69 -19.54
C VAL A 165 -30.60 27.50 -19.53
N SER A 166 -30.52 28.54 -20.36
CA SER A 166 -29.50 29.59 -20.25
C SER A 166 -29.76 30.40 -18.98
N THR A 167 -29.18 29.99 -17.86
CA THR A 167 -29.34 30.69 -16.59
C THR A 167 -28.36 31.85 -16.47
N GLU A 168 -28.71 33.00 -17.06
CA GLU A 168 -28.38 34.29 -16.47
C GLU A 168 -29.56 34.73 -15.59
N SER A 169 -29.28 35.08 -14.33
CA SER A 169 -30.18 35.76 -13.38
C SER A 169 -31.49 35.05 -12.98
N SER A 170 -31.44 34.25 -11.90
CA SER A 170 -32.32 34.36 -10.70
C SER A 170 -32.30 33.05 -9.89
N GLY A 171 -31.73 33.09 -8.67
CA GLY A 171 -31.93 32.12 -7.58
C GLY A 171 -31.43 30.68 -7.77
N ASN A 172 -30.28 30.34 -7.17
CA ASN A 172 -29.86 28.96 -6.81
C ASN A 172 -30.04 27.85 -7.88
N VAL A 173 -29.63 28.07 -9.13
CA VAL A 173 -29.61 27.02 -10.18
C VAL A 173 -28.17 26.70 -10.61
N ILE A 174 -27.83 25.41 -10.76
CA ILE A 174 -26.45 24.96 -11.06
C ILE A 174 -26.38 24.06 -12.32
N GLY A 175 -25.62 24.46 -13.36
CA GLY A 175 -25.47 23.75 -14.65
C GLY A 175 -24.76 22.38 -14.62
N SER A 176 -24.46 21.76 -15.79
CA SER A 176 -23.95 20.37 -15.96
C SER A 176 -22.43 20.26 -16.26
N GLY A 177 -21.71 19.25 -15.72
CA GLY A 177 -20.29 18.99 -16.02
C GLY A 177 -19.42 18.51 -14.83
N GLN A 178 -18.24 17.94 -15.14
CA GLN A 178 -17.27 17.31 -14.21
C GLN A 178 -16.43 18.32 -13.37
N LYS A 179 -16.63 19.62 -13.58
CA LYS A 179 -15.97 20.66 -12.79
C LYS A 179 -16.75 20.82 -11.49
N ALA A 180 -16.04 20.98 -10.36
CA ALA A 180 -16.62 21.41 -9.11
C ALA A 180 -17.57 22.59 -9.38
N LYS A 181 -18.86 22.39 -9.13
CA LYS A 181 -19.86 23.41 -9.44
C LYS A 181 -20.19 24.20 -8.20
N LYS A 182 -20.21 25.51 -8.35
CA LYS A 182 -20.41 26.47 -7.28
C LYS A 182 -21.90 26.52 -6.90
N LEU A 183 -22.19 26.22 -5.65
CA LEU A 183 -23.44 26.57 -4.99
C LEU A 183 -23.14 27.80 -4.13
N GLU A 184 -23.76 28.93 -4.45
CA GLU A 184 -23.61 30.17 -3.68
C GLU A 184 -24.29 30.04 -2.32
N ILE A 185 -23.56 29.43 -1.38
CA ILE A 185 -23.86 29.36 0.04
C ILE A 185 -22.60 29.88 0.71
N MET A 186 -22.63 31.13 1.17
CA MET A 186 -21.53 31.68 1.99
C MET A 186 -21.42 30.78 3.20
N ASP A 187 -20.42 29.86 3.36
CA ASP A 187 -20.20 29.02 4.58
C ASP A 187 -18.95 28.13 4.75
N HIS A 188 -18.81 27.61 5.98
CA HIS A 188 -17.64 26.96 6.57
C HIS A 188 -17.61 25.40 6.55
N GLU A 189 -18.71 24.68 6.80
CA GLU A 189 -18.73 23.20 6.86
C GLU A 189 -20.07 22.61 6.39
N ILE A 190 -20.05 21.36 5.91
CA ILE A 190 -21.23 20.57 5.50
C ILE A 190 -21.19 19.14 6.08
N ASP A 191 -22.32 18.65 6.61
CA ASP A 191 -22.57 17.21 6.86
C ASP A 191 -23.68 16.77 5.91
N ALA A 192 -23.27 16.31 4.73
CA ALA A 192 -24.18 15.96 3.63
C ALA A 192 -25.08 14.75 3.94
N PRO A 193 -24.64 13.68 4.62
CA PRO A 193 -25.52 12.63 5.14
C PRO A 193 -26.70 13.17 5.96
N ALA A 194 -26.47 14.20 6.76
CA ALA A 194 -27.49 14.82 7.61
C ALA A 194 -28.26 15.97 6.94
N GLY A 195 -27.78 16.47 5.80
CA GLY A 195 -28.33 17.66 5.15
C GLY A 195 -28.09 18.93 5.97
N LEU A 196 -26.98 19.04 6.68
CA LEU A 196 -26.69 20.18 7.57
C LEU A 196 -25.55 21.03 7.00
N TYR A 197 -25.62 22.34 7.20
CA TYR A 197 -24.58 23.29 6.78
C TYR A 197 -24.48 24.49 7.73
N LEU A 198 -23.30 25.10 7.83
CA LEU A 198 -23.01 26.17 8.79
C LEU A 198 -23.08 27.58 8.23
N LYS A 199 -24.24 28.26 8.33
CA LYS A 199 -24.52 29.65 7.92
C LYS A 199 -24.06 30.80 8.79
N SER A 200 -22.87 31.37 8.58
CA SER A 200 -22.37 32.51 9.37
C SER A 200 -22.49 32.25 10.89
N GLY A 201 -22.13 31.04 11.33
CA GLY A 201 -22.28 30.58 12.72
C GLY A 201 -23.66 30.01 13.07
N ASN A 202 -24.59 29.92 12.11
CA ASN A 202 -25.91 29.31 12.29
C ASN A 202 -25.91 27.90 11.70
N ILE A 203 -26.62 26.96 12.33
CA ILE A 203 -26.77 25.62 11.76
C ILE A 203 -28.05 25.62 10.94
N SER A 204 -27.92 25.32 9.66
CA SER A 204 -29.04 25.31 8.74
C SER A 204 -29.21 23.91 8.17
N MET A 205 -30.47 23.52 7.96
CA MET A 205 -30.83 22.21 7.44
C MET A 205 -31.34 22.37 6.01
N LEU A 206 -30.87 21.51 5.11
CA LEU A 206 -31.12 21.52 3.68
C LEU A 206 -31.80 20.23 3.24
N THR A 207 -32.70 20.39 2.28
CA THR A 207 -33.09 19.31 1.38
C THR A 207 -32.35 19.48 0.07
N LEU A 208 -31.64 18.43 -0.34
CA LEU A 208 -31.00 18.34 -1.65
C LEU A 208 -31.93 17.63 -2.63
N THR A 209 -32.28 18.29 -3.72
CA THR A 209 -33.09 17.73 -4.81
C THR A 209 -32.31 17.78 -6.12
N SER A 210 -32.29 16.67 -6.84
CA SER A 210 -31.75 16.63 -8.20
C SER A 210 -32.88 16.39 -9.20
N ASN A 211 -32.86 17.13 -10.30
CA ASN A 211 -33.72 16.88 -11.47
C ASN A 211 -32.95 16.19 -12.62
N GLY A 212 -31.72 15.74 -12.39
CA GLY A 212 -30.85 15.14 -13.40
C GLY A 212 -30.05 16.13 -14.25
N LEU A 213 -30.33 17.43 -14.19
CA LEU A 213 -29.54 18.48 -14.85
C LEU A 213 -28.76 19.30 -13.82
N THR A 214 -29.43 19.60 -12.71
CA THR A 214 -28.95 20.46 -11.65
C THR A 214 -29.23 19.79 -10.30
N VAL A 215 -28.38 20.07 -9.32
CA VAL A 215 -28.66 19.76 -7.91
C VAL A 215 -29.00 21.08 -7.24
N THR A 216 -30.20 21.16 -6.67
CA THR A 216 -30.66 22.33 -5.93
C THR A 216 -30.72 22.00 -4.44
N ALA A 217 -30.39 23.00 -3.62
CA ALA A 217 -30.46 22.91 -2.17
C ALA A 217 -31.50 23.92 -1.67
N SER A 218 -32.47 23.43 -0.90
CA SER A 218 -33.52 24.26 -0.29
C SER A 218 -33.36 24.23 1.22
N THR A 219 -33.29 25.42 1.85
CA THR A 219 -33.21 25.51 3.31
C THR A 219 -34.57 25.24 3.95
N ILE A 220 -34.61 24.25 4.83
CA ILE A 220 -35.79 23.85 5.60
C ILE A 220 -35.89 24.72 6.87
N GLN A 221 -34.80 24.83 7.61
CA GLN A 221 -34.75 25.51 8.90
C GLN A 221 -33.35 26.09 9.14
N ILE A 222 -33.29 27.20 9.89
CA ILE A 222 -32.07 27.82 10.39
C ILE A 222 -32.15 27.88 11.92
N VAL A 223 -31.11 27.42 12.60
CA VAL A 223 -30.94 27.52 14.05
C VAL A 223 -29.81 28.50 14.35
N TYR A 224 -30.15 29.59 15.03
CA TYR A 224 -29.20 30.63 15.43
C TYR A 224 -28.49 30.22 16.72
N THR A 225 -27.24 29.80 16.61
CA THR A 225 -26.50 29.25 17.77
C THR A 225 -25.84 30.32 18.63
N CYS A 226 -25.50 31.47 18.04
CA CYS A 226 -24.65 32.52 18.64
C CYS A 226 -23.28 32.02 19.14
N ILE A 227 -22.81 30.87 18.64
CA ILE A 227 -21.51 30.27 18.98
C ILE A 227 -20.53 30.56 17.84
N PRO A 228 -19.38 31.21 18.12
CA PRO A 228 -18.37 31.51 17.11
C PRO A 228 -17.55 30.27 16.73
N LEU A 229 -16.88 30.34 15.57
CA LEU A 229 -15.85 29.37 15.13
C LEU A 229 -16.31 27.89 15.17
N ILE A 230 -17.51 27.62 14.64
CA ILE A 230 -17.98 26.25 14.44
C ILE A 230 -17.33 25.71 13.16
N TYR A 231 -16.63 24.58 13.27
CA TYR A 231 -15.89 23.99 12.14
C TYR A 231 -16.35 22.61 11.75
N ASN A 232 -16.92 21.84 12.67
CA ASN A 232 -17.25 20.46 12.37
C ASN A 232 -18.53 20.02 13.08
N MET A 233 -19.30 19.16 12.43
CA MET A 233 -20.57 18.66 12.94
C MET A 233 -20.82 17.24 12.49
N VAL A 234 -21.62 16.52 13.28
CA VAL A 234 -22.04 15.17 12.95
C VAL A 234 -23.42 14.86 13.52
N LEU A 235 -24.23 14.15 12.75
CA LEU A 235 -25.48 13.58 13.22
C LEU A 235 -25.25 12.21 13.89
N LYS A 236 -25.78 12.03 15.10
CA LYS A 236 -25.86 10.73 15.77
C LYS A 236 -27.20 10.59 16.48
N ASP A 237 -27.88 9.49 16.23
CA ASP A 237 -29.23 9.23 16.75
C ASP A 237 -30.18 10.41 16.43
N ASN A 238 -30.81 10.99 17.46
CA ASN A 238 -31.68 12.16 17.35
C ASN A 238 -30.96 13.47 17.71
N TYR A 239 -29.64 13.56 17.58
CA TYR A 239 -28.88 14.75 17.95
C TYR A 239 -27.85 15.13 16.90
N VAL A 240 -27.75 16.44 16.66
CA VAL A 240 -26.65 17.05 15.91
C VAL A 240 -25.61 17.51 16.90
N TYR A 241 -24.41 16.96 16.81
CA TYR A 241 -23.27 17.38 17.61
C TYR A 241 -22.35 18.27 16.78
N PHE A 242 -21.78 19.29 17.39
CA PHE A 242 -20.83 20.16 16.69
C PHE A 242 -19.76 20.70 17.63
N ALA A 243 -18.61 21.03 17.03
CA ALA A 243 -17.43 21.52 17.72
C ALA A 243 -17.17 22.99 17.37
N SER A 244 -16.88 23.79 18.40
CA SER A 244 -16.42 25.16 18.27
C SER A 244 -15.01 25.30 18.84
N SER A 245 -14.12 25.88 18.04
CA SER A 245 -12.70 26.09 18.41
C SER A 245 -12.46 27.39 19.16
N ASP A 246 -13.50 28.16 19.47
CA ASP A 246 -13.36 29.38 20.26
C ASP A 246 -12.84 29.07 21.66
N LEU A 247 -11.81 29.80 22.11
CA LEU A 247 -11.13 29.50 23.37
C LEU A 247 -11.99 29.81 24.61
N ALA A 248 -12.87 30.81 24.53
CA ALA A 248 -13.64 31.28 25.69
C ALA A 248 -15.05 30.68 25.74
N LYS A 249 -15.70 30.55 24.59
CA LYS A 249 -17.09 30.12 24.44
C LYS A 249 -17.23 28.76 23.79
N GLY A 250 -16.17 28.23 23.18
CA GLY A 250 -16.21 26.98 22.42
C GLY A 250 -16.27 25.72 23.28
N GLY A 251 -16.11 24.58 22.61
CA GLY A 251 -16.30 23.25 23.16
C GLY A 251 -17.21 22.40 22.28
N ILE A 252 -17.84 21.40 22.88
CA ILE A 252 -18.75 20.46 22.20
C ILE A 252 -20.19 20.77 22.59
N PHE A 253 -21.05 20.83 21.58
CA PHE A 253 -22.45 21.17 21.70
C PHE A 253 -23.33 20.14 21.02
N SER A 254 -24.61 20.14 21.38
CA SER A 254 -25.62 19.26 20.82
C SER A 254 -26.95 19.98 20.65
N ILE A 255 -27.66 19.67 19.57
CA ILE A 255 -29.03 20.11 19.29
C ILE A 255 -29.88 18.87 19.06
N GLU A 256 -31.02 18.78 19.75
CA GLU A 256 -31.97 17.71 19.52
C GLU A 256 -32.65 17.85 18.16
N ARG A 257 -32.83 16.73 17.48
CA ARG A 257 -33.49 16.61 16.18
C ARG A 257 -34.77 15.80 16.33
N ASN A 258 -35.89 16.45 16.01
CA ASN A 258 -37.23 15.87 16.06
C ASN A 258 -37.74 15.67 14.63
N GLY A 259 -37.37 14.53 14.03
CA GLY A 259 -37.71 14.21 12.63
C GLY A 259 -36.97 15.12 11.64
N GLU A 260 -37.70 15.95 10.90
CA GLU A 260 -37.17 16.94 9.95
C GLU A 260 -37.09 18.35 10.55
N LYS A 261 -36.92 18.47 11.87
CA LYS A 261 -36.73 19.75 12.56
C LYS A 261 -35.63 19.66 13.61
N LEU A 262 -34.91 20.75 13.78
CA LEU A 262 -33.97 20.96 14.87
C LEU A 262 -34.64 21.74 15.99
N ALA A 263 -34.35 21.38 17.24
CA ALA A 263 -34.72 22.17 18.40
C ALA A 263 -33.97 23.52 18.38
N GLU A 264 -34.58 24.55 18.97
CA GLU A 264 -33.92 25.85 19.11
C GLU A 264 -32.90 25.86 20.26
N ASN A 265 -33.06 24.98 21.24
CA ASN A 265 -32.18 24.89 22.40
C ASN A 265 -30.89 24.15 22.05
N VAL A 266 -29.76 24.87 22.20
CA VAL A 266 -28.41 24.31 22.08
C VAL A 266 -27.91 23.93 23.47
N THR A 267 -27.52 22.67 23.65
CA THR A 267 -26.93 22.18 24.91
C THR A 267 -25.41 22.11 24.77
N LYS A 268 -24.67 22.71 25.71
CA LYS A 268 -23.21 22.54 25.80
C LYS A 268 -22.89 21.27 26.59
N LEU A 269 -22.08 20.38 26.01
CA LEU A 269 -21.68 19.12 26.63
C LEU A 269 -20.33 19.23 27.34
N VAL A 270 -19.36 19.89 26.71
CA VAL A 270 -17.98 20.06 27.21
C VAL A 270 -17.50 21.46 26.81
N SER A 271 -16.76 22.14 27.69
CA SER A 271 -16.19 23.48 27.42
C SER A 271 -14.71 23.40 27.06
N ASN A 272 -14.25 24.26 26.15
CA ASN A 272 -12.82 24.50 25.94
C ASN A 272 -12.17 25.09 27.21
N GLY A 273 -10.84 25.02 27.29
CA GLY A 273 -10.06 25.48 28.45
C GLY A 273 -10.09 24.57 29.68
N SER A 274 -10.75 23.41 29.60
CA SER A 274 -10.86 22.42 30.68
C SER A 274 -9.98 21.19 30.37
N ASP A 275 -10.53 19.98 30.49
CA ASP A 275 -9.92 18.72 30.02
C ASP A 275 -9.89 18.64 28.49
N LEU A 276 -10.70 19.45 27.82
CA LEU A 276 -10.64 19.78 26.40
C LEU A 276 -10.01 21.18 26.28
N LYS A 277 -8.83 21.28 25.67
CA LYS A 277 -8.13 22.56 25.48
C LYS A 277 -8.73 23.33 24.33
N GLN A 278 -8.81 22.73 23.15
CA GLN A 278 -9.45 23.35 21.99
C GLN A 278 -10.04 22.30 21.03
N ALA A 279 -11.37 22.17 21.03
CA ALA A 279 -12.10 21.29 20.12
C ALA A 279 -11.98 21.73 18.65
N PHE A 280 -11.94 20.78 17.71
CA PHE A 280 -12.06 21.09 16.28
C PHE A 280 -12.85 20.04 15.49
N GLY A 281 -12.30 18.85 15.30
CA GLY A 281 -12.91 17.76 14.55
C GLY A 281 -13.80 16.90 15.43
N ILE A 282 -14.89 16.39 14.87
CA ILE A 282 -15.86 15.53 15.55
C ILE A 282 -16.33 14.42 14.61
N ALA A 283 -16.45 13.20 15.12
CA ALA A 283 -17.10 12.10 14.40
C ALA A 283 -17.75 11.13 15.37
N VAL A 284 -18.71 10.35 14.86
CA VAL A 284 -19.32 9.25 15.61
C VAL A 284 -18.32 8.11 15.77
N TYR A 285 -18.18 7.59 16.98
CA TYR A 285 -17.33 6.45 17.26
C TYR A 285 -17.98 5.54 18.30
N HIS A 286 -18.38 4.33 17.86
CA HIS A 286 -19.24 3.43 18.63
C HIS A 286 -20.48 4.16 19.18
N ASP A 287 -20.74 4.04 20.49
CA ASP A 287 -21.87 4.70 21.15
C ASP A 287 -21.61 6.17 21.53
N GLY A 288 -20.41 6.70 21.26
CA GLY A 288 -19.98 8.04 21.64
C GLY A 288 -19.49 8.90 20.48
N LEU A 289 -18.63 9.87 20.81
CA LEU A 289 -17.97 10.75 19.84
C LEU A 289 -16.46 10.70 20.01
N VAL A 290 -15.75 10.76 18.90
CA VAL A 290 -14.30 11.03 18.89
C VAL A 290 -14.05 12.47 18.45
N LEU A 291 -13.11 13.12 19.13
CA LEU A 291 -12.78 14.53 19.00
C LEU A 291 -11.29 14.72 18.75
N THR A 292 -10.93 15.73 17.95
CA THR A 292 -9.58 16.28 17.98
C THR A 292 -9.50 17.44 18.96
N ASP A 293 -8.47 17.40 19.80
CA ASP A 293 -8.04 18.53 20.61
C ASP A 293 -6.76 19.10 20.02
N ILE A 294 -6.90 20.21 19.29
CA ILE A 294 -5.80 20.81 18.52
C ILE A 294 -4.68 21.26 19.44
N GLN A 295 -5.04 21.87 20.57
CA GLN A 295 -4.07 22.48 21.46
C GLN A 295 -3.47 21.45 22.42
N ASP A 296 -4.23 20.46 22.88
CA ASP A 296 -3.71 19.33 23.66
C ASP A 296 -2.98 18.30 22.79
N LYS A 297 -3.08 18.40 21.46
CA LYS A 297 -2.43 17.49 20.48
C LYS A 297 -2.80 16.03 20.68
N LYS A 298 -4.09 15.80 20.95
CA LYS A 298 -4.65 14.48 21.26
C LYS A 298 -5.97 14.23 20.56
N ILE A 299 -6.27 12.95 20.45
CA ILE A 299 -7.58 12.43 20.09
C ILE A 299 -8.27 12.02 21.38
N LYS A 300 -9.50 12.51 21.61
CA LYS A 300 -10.27 12.26 22.82
C LYS A 300 -11.59 11.57 22.49
N LEU A 301 -12.09 10.77 23.43
CA LEU A 301 -13.38 10.09 23.36
C LEU A 301 -14.34 10.71 24.36
N LEU A 302 -15.51 11.13 23.89
CA LEU A 302 -16.63 11.60 24.69
C LEU A 302 -17.70 10.50 24.78
N SER A 303 -18.01 10.06 26.00
CA SER A 303 -18.96 8.99 26.30
C SER A 303 -20.04 9.44 27.29
N GLY A 304 -21.14 8.69 27.38
CA GLY A 304 -22.23 8.97 28.33
C GLY A 304 -22.98 10.27 28.05
N MET A 305 -22.99 10.70 26.79
CA MET A 305 -23.57 11.94 26.30
C MET A 305 -24.99 12.16 26.85
N HIS A 306 -25.26 13.36 27.37
CA HIS A 306 -26.52 13.74 28.05
C HIS A 306 -26.80 13.03 29.39
N ARG A 307 -25.86 12.26 29.93
CA ARG A 307 -25.97 11.62 31.26
C ARG A 307 -24.83 12.04 32.18
N SER A 308 -23.59 11.68 31.83
CA SER A 308 -22.40 11.94 32.64
C SER A 308 -21.28 12.66 31.89
N ASN A 309 -21.36 12.74 30.54
CA ASN A 309 -20.38 13.39 29.66
C ASN A 309 -18.91 13.16 30.09
N THR A 310 -18.40 11.95 29.91
CA THR A 310 -17.04 11.59 30.29
C THR A 310 -16.10 11.73 29.11
N LEU A 311 -15.09 12.60 29.26
CA LEU A 311 -14.03 12.79 28.27
C LEU A 311 -12.78 11.98 28.68
N THR A 312 -12.21 11.23 27.74
CA THR A 312 -11.00 10.43 27.99
C THR A 312 -10.02 10.56 26.84
N ASP A 313 -8.73 10.57 27.16
CA ASP A 313 -7.68 10.51 26.13
C ASP A 313 -7.73 9.14 25.42
N TYR A 314 -7.69 9.17 24.09
CA TYR A 314 -7.82 8.00 23.24
C TYR A 314 -6.53 7.69 22.46
N ALA A 315 -5.88 8.71 21.91
CA ALA A 315 -4.57 8.61 21.28
C ALA A 315 -3.80 9.93 21.39
N GLY A 316 -2.47 9.85 21.41
CA GLY A 316 -1.59 11.01 21.52
C GLY A 316 -1.07 11.24 22.93
N VAL A 317 0.21 11.60 23.06
CA VAL A 317 0.84 11.95 24.35
C VAL A 317 0.86 13.46 24.64
N GLY A 318 0.28 14.27 23.73
CA GLY A 318 0.23 15.73 23.85
C GLY A 318 1.54 16.47 23.57
N LYS A 319 2.53 15.77 23.02
CA LYS A 319 3.76 16.39 22.51
C LYS A 319 3.61 16.66 21.02
N THR A 320 4.15 17.80 20.56
CA THR A 320 4.26 18.07 19.13
C THR A 320 5.39 17.28 18.52
N GLY A 321 5.06 16.56 17.46
CA GLY A 321 5.92 15.63 16.75
C GLY A 321 5.08 14.86 15.73
N HIS A 322 5.70 13.87 15.08
CA HIS A 322 5.07 13.04 14.05
C HIS A 322 5.28 11.54 14.30
N ARG A 323 5.61 11.19 15.55
CA ARG A 323 5.94 9.84 15.99
C ARG A 323 4.72 8.92 15.90
N ASP A 324 4.88 7.76 15.29
CA ASP A 324 3.88 6.67 15.25
C ASP A 324 3.99 5.76 16.48
N GLY A 325 3.00 4.89 16.67
CA GLY A 325 2.97 3.87 17.71
C GLY A 325 1.99 4.20 18.83
N VAL A 326 2.31 3.69 20.03
CA VAL A 326 1.49 3.84 21.25
C VAL A 326 1.64 5.25 21.83
N GLU A 327 2.86 5.77 21.82
CA GLU A 327 3.19 7.12 22.27
C GLU A 327 3.14 8.11 21.11
N ALA A 328 2.04 8.08 20.35
CA ALA A 328 1.92 8.90 19.16
C ALA A 328 2.03 10.39 19.49
N GLU A 329 2.73 11.14 18.65
CA GLU A 329 2.86 12.60 18.76
C GLU A 329 2.17 13.24 17.56
N PHE A 330 1.32 14.23 17.79
CA PHE A 330 0.61 14.97 16.74
C PHE A 330 1.10 16.41 16.71
N GLN A 331 1.23 17.02 15.54
CA GLN A 331 1.58 18.43 15.44
C GLN A 331 0.34 19.31 15.57
N GLN A 332 -0.68 19.06 14.75
CA GLN A 332 -1.94 19.79 14.73
C GLN A 332 -3.08 18.89 14.22
N PRO A 333 -3.61 17.98 15.06
CA PRO A 333 -4.67 17.04 14.64
C PRO A 333 -5.99 17.79 14.45
N ALA A 334 -6.59 17.76 13.26
CA ALA A 334 -7.72 18.61 12.90
C ALA A 334 -8.98 17.81 12.48
N GLY A 335 -9.28 17.70 11.19
CA GLY A 335 -10.40 16.90 10.71
C GLY A 335 -10.20 15.43 10.98
N LEU A 336 -11.27 14.74 11.35
CA LEU A 336 -11.27 13.29 11.52
C LEU A 336 -12.54 12.64 10.97
N CYS A 337 -12.45 11.36 10.64
CA CYS A 337 -13.59 10.53 10.30
C CYS A 337 -13.37 9.11 10.82
N THR A 338 -14.42 8.30 10.80
CA THR A 338 -14.39 6.94 11.34
C THR A 338 -14.90 5.94 10.31
N GLU A 339 -14.26 4.77 10.27
CA GLU A 339 -14.75 3.60 9.57
C GLU A 339 -14.77 2.44 10.57
N GLN A 340 -15.98 2.06 11.00
CA GLN A 340 -16.17 1.06 12.05
C GLN A 340 -15.38 1.41 13.33
N GLY A 341 -14.31 0.65 13.62
CA GLY A 341 -13.44 0.80 14.79
C GLY A 341 -12.15 1.59 14.50
N THR A 342 -11.94 2.06 13.28
CA THR A 342 -10.75 2.80 12.85
C THR A 342 -11.06 4.29 12.77
N ILE A 343 -10.12 5.12 13.23
CA ILE A 343 -10.22 6.58 13.16
C ILE A 343 -9.13 7.07 12.20
N PHE A 344 -9.53 7.91 11.25
CA PHE A 344 -8.61 8.63 10.38
C PHE A 344 -8.57 10.09 10.81
N VAL A 345 -7.38 10.63 10.96
CA VAL A 345 -7.13 11.98 11.46
C VAL A 345 -6.20 12.69 10.49
N THR A 346 -6.57 13.88 10.09
CA THR A 346 -5.67 14.81 9.39
C THR A 346 -4.81 15.54 10.42
N ASP A 347 -3.50 15.56 10.20
CA ASP A 347 -2.57 16.37 10.99
C ASP A 347 -2.04 17.48 10.07
N ILE A 348 -2.62 18.68 10.24
CA ILE A 348 -2.46 19.81 9.33
C ILE A 348 -0.99 20.18 9.20
N ALA A 349 -0.36 20.46 10.33
CA ALA A 349 1.00 20.99 10.38
C ALA A 349 2.02 19.94 9.92
N ALA A 350 1.73 18.65 10.13
CA ALA A 350 2.54 17.55 9.63
C ALA A 350 2.28 17.24 8.14
N GLY A 351 1.26 17.83 7.51
CA GLY A 351 0.87 17.51 6.13
C GLY A 351 0.52 16.04 5.95
N SER A 352 -0.16 15.43 6.93
CA SER A 352 -0.31 13.97 6.99
C SER A 352 -1.73 13.50 7.31
N VAL A 353 -2.02 12.24 6.94
CA VAL A 353 -3.19 11.50 7.41
C VAL A 353 -2.72 10.33 8.26
N ARG A 354 -3.32 10.20 9.43
CA ARG A 354 -2.95 9.26 10.46
C ARG A 354 -4.13 8.35 10.78
N MET A 355 -3.84 7.08 10.98
CA MET A 355 -4.81 6.04 11.27
C MET A 355 -4.61 5.57 12.71
N VAL A 356 -5.66 5.63 13.51
CA VAL A 356 -5.69 5.13 14.90
C VAL A 356 -6.57 3.89 14.93
N ILE A 357 -5.99 2.77 15.36
CA ILE A 357 -6.66 1.46 15.44
C ILE A 357 -6.55 0.87 16.84
N SER A 358 -7.51 0.01 17.20
CA SER A 358 -7.36 -0.88 18.35
C SER A 358 -6.35 -1.99 18.07
N SER A 359 -5.59 -2.37 19.08
CA SER A 359 -4.65 -3.49 19.01
C SER A 359 -5.36 -4.86 19.01
N SER A 360 -6.59 -4.95 19.50
CA SER A 360 -7.28 -6.24 19.75
C SER A 360 -7.43 -7.11 18.49
N PRO A 361 -7.88 -6.58 17.32
CA PRO A 361 -7.90 -7.35 16.08
C PRO A 361 -6.52 -7.87 15.65
N LEU A 362 -5.47 -7.07 15.87
CA LEU A 362 -4.09 -7.45 15.56
C LEU A 362 -3.61 -8.60 16.46
N VAL A 363 -3.87 -8.53 17.77
CA VAL A 363 -3.51 -9.61 18.72
C VAL A 363 -4.15 -10.94 18.30
N LYS A 364 -5.44 -10.89 17.92
CA LYS A 364 -6.16 -12.07 17.46
C LYS A 364 -5.58 -12.62 16.16
N PHE A 365 -5.25 -11.76 15.20
CA PHE A 365 -4.59 -12.19 13.97
C PHE A 365 -3.23 -12.84 14.23
N LEU A 366 -2.39 -12.22 15.07
CA LEU A 366 -1.07 -12.74 15.45
C LEU A 366 -1.17 -14.07 16.18
N GLU A 367 -2.24 -14.31 16.96
CA GLU A 367 -2.51 -15.59 17.60
C GLU A 367 -2.72 -16.71 16.58
N PHE A 368 -3.62 -16.50 15.62
CA PHE A 368 -3.88 -17.49 14.57
C PHE A 368 -2.68 -17.69 13.65
N LEU A 369 -1.90 -16.64 13.39
CA LEU A 369 -0.63 -16.74 12.68
C LEU A 369 0.39 -17.61 13.43
N ASN A 370 0.51 -17.44 14.75
CA ASN A 370 1.38 -18.27 15.58
C ASN A 370 0.91 -19.73 15.63
N MET A 371 -0.39 -19.96 15.75
CA MET A 371 -1.00 -21.29 15.71
C MET A 371 -0.68 -21.99 14.38
N PHE A 372 -0.83 -21.28 13.26
CA PHE A 372 -0.49 -21.78 11.94
C PHE A 372 0.98 -22.20 11.85
N HIS A 373 1.92 -21.31 12.22
CA HIS A 373 3.36 -21.63 12.19
C HIS A 373 3.72 -22.87 13.01
N LYS A 374 3.20 -22.97 14.24
CA LYS A 374 3.43 -24.11 15.13
C LYS A 374 2.89 -25.41 14.54
N ALA A 375 1.68 -25.36 13.97
CA ALA A 375 1.04 -26.52 13.39
C ALA A 375 1.87 -27.11 12.25
N ILE A 376 2.39 -26.27 11.35
CA ILE A 376 3.25 -26.69 10.22
C ILE A 376 4.72 -26.95 10.61
N GLY A 377 5.08 -26.76 11.88
CA GLY A 377 6.42 -27.04 12.39
C GLY A 377 7.47 -25.97 12.07
N VAL A 378 7.04 -24.74 11.76
CA VAL A 378 7.90 -23.56 11.66
C VAL A 378 8.04 -22.99 13.07
N THR A 379 9.20 -23.19 13.68
CA THR A 379 9.51 -22.79 15.06
C THR A 379 10.94 -22.29 15.16
N LEU A 380 11.22 -21.42 16.13
CA LEU A 380 12.59 -21.05 16.48
C LEU A 380 13.40 -22.31 16.88
N PRO A 381 14.74 -22.29 16.71
CA PRO A 381 15.60 -23.38 17.14
C PRO A 381 15.37 -23.73 18.62
N ASN A 382 15.42 -25.03 18.95
CA ASN A 382 15.29 -25.57 20.32
C ASN A 382 13.87 -25.58 20.94
N VAL A 383 12.81 -25.34 20.16
CA VAL A 383 11.43 -25.58 20.61
C VAL A 383 10.97 -26.98 20.19
N SER A 384 10.86 -27.90 21.15
CA SER A 384 10.25 -29.22 20.91
C SER A 384 8.72 -29.08 20.88
N ASN A 385 8.12 -29.23 19.71
CA ASN A 385 6.66 -29.40 19.60
C ASN A 385 6.33 -30.89 19.69
N GLU A 386 5.79 -31.32 20.82
CA GLU A 386 5.34 -32.70 21.08
C GLU A 386 3.92 -33.00 20.54
N ASP A 387 3.26 -32.00 19.93
CA ASP A 387 1.90 -32.15 19.40
C ASP A 387 1.80 -33.30 18.37
N SER A 388 0.77 -34.14 18.55
CA SER A 388 0.48 -35.25 17.66
C SER A 388 0.11 -34.76 16.25
N PHE A 389 0.15 -35.65 15.27
CA PHE A 389 -0.23 -35.30 13.91
C PHE A 389 -1.70 -34.88 13.79
N GLU A 390 -2.60 -35.50 14.57
CA GLU A 390 -4.02 -35.12 14.63
C GLU A 390 -4.23 -33.74 15.27
N ASP A 391 -3.54 -33.45 16.38
CA ASP A 391 -3.63 -32.16 17.05
C ASP A 391 -3.27 -31.02 16.09
N ARG A 392 -2.25 -31.24 15.25
CA ARG A 392 -1.82 -30.27 14.23
C ARG A 392 -2.88 -30.06 13.15
N ILE A 393 -3.52 -31.13 12.67
CA ILE A 393 -4.65 -31.01 11.71
C ILE A 393 -5.79 -30.21 12.35
N ALA A 394 -6.13 -30.50 13.61
CA ALA A 394 -7.18 -29.78 14.33
C ALA A 394 -6.85 -28.29 14.51
N VAL A 395 -5.58 -27.93 14.75
CA VAL A 395 -5.13 -26.53 14.80
C VAL A 395 -5.27 -25.85 13.44
N LEU A 396 -4.86 -26.50 12.35
CA LEU A 396 -5.01 -25.96 11.00
C LEU A 396 -6.49 -25.74 10.64
N GLN A 397 -7.37 -26.64 11.06
CA GLN A 397 -8.81 -26.51 10.88
C GLN A 397 -9.36 -25.27 11.60
N LYS A 398 -8.91 -25.00 12.84
CA LYS A 398 -9.27 -23.75 13.56
C LYS A 398 -8.79 -22.50 12.83
N VAL A 399 -7.58 -22.52 12.26
CA VAL A 399 -7.05 -21.40 11.46
C VAL A 399 -7.90 -21.19 10.20
N TYR A 400 -8.27 -22.28 9.51
CA TYR A 400 -9.13 -22.23 8.34
C TYR A 400 -10.50 -21.61 8.65
N GLU A 401 -11.14 -22.05 9.74
CA GLU A 401 -12.43 -21.50 10.20
C GLU A 401 -12.34 -20.02 10.51
N PHE A 402 -11.26 -19.57 11.16
CA PHE A 402 -11.02 -18.15 11.40
C PHE A 402 -10.94 -17.34 10.10
N LEU A 403 -10.21 -17.81 9.09
CA LEU A 403 -10.10 -17.13 7.79
C LEU A 403 -11.44 -17.08 7.04
N ILE A 404 -12.25 -18.14 7.12
CA ILE A 404 -13.60 -18.16 6.56
C ILE A 404 -14.50 -17.12 7.25
N GLN A 405 -14.48 -17.06 8.58
CA GLN A 405 -15.24 -16.06 9.33
C GLN A 405 -14.82 -14.62 8.98
N CYS A 406 -13.53 -14.37 8.77
CA CYS A 406 -13.06 -13.06 8.29
C CYS A 406 -13.64 -12.73 6.92
N ASN A 407 -13.64 -13.68 5.98
CA ASN A 407 -14.20 -13.49 4.65
C ASN A 407 -15.71 -13.24 4.68
N GLU A 408 -16.46 -13.98 5.52
CA GLU A 408 -17.90 -13.79 5.71
C GLU A 408 -18.22 -12.40 6.25
N ARG A 409 -17.52 -11.95 7.29
CA ARG A 409 -17.69 -10.60 7.85
C ARG A 409 -17.46 -9.51 6.82
N ILE A 410 -16.47 -9.66 5.96
CA ILE A 410 -16.18 -8.69 4.89
C ILE A 410 -17.30 -8.70 3.85
N ARG A 411 -17.85 -9.85 3.49
CA ARG A 411 -19.01 -9.92 2.57
C ARG A 411 -20.25 -9.29 3.18
N ASP A 412 -20.56 -9.60 4.43
CA ASP A 412 -21.69 -9.03 5.16
C ASP A 412 -21.56 -7.51 5.25
N PHE A 413 -20.36 -7.01 5.51
CA PHE A 413 -20.07 -5.58 5.63
C PHE A 413 -20.11 -4.84 4.28
N THR A 414 -19.51 -5.42 3.24
CA THR A 414 -19.33 -4.74 1.94
C THR A 414 -20.45 -5.01 0.94
N GLY A 415 -21.29 -6.03 1.18
CA GLY A 415 -22.26 -6.52 0.19
C GLY A 415 -21.61 -7.14 -1.06
N ILE A 416 -20.30 -7.41 -1.02
CA ILE A 416 -19.55 -7.94 -2.16
C ILE A 416 -19.87 -9.43 -2.32
N ASN A 417 -20.49 -9.77 -3.44
CA ASN A 417 -20.81 -11.17 -3.80
C ASN A 417 -19.74 -11.83 -4.70
N LYS A 418 -18.72 -11.08 -5.15
CA LYS A 418 -17.61 -11.63 -5.94
C LYS A 418 -16.56 -12.29 -5.03
N THR A 419 -15.69 -13.09 -5.64
CA THR A 419 -14.53 -13.70 -4.98
C THR A 419 -13.59 -12.63 -4.41
N LEU A 420 -13.21 -12.78 -3.13
CA LEU A 420 -12.26 -11.89 -2.45
C LEU A 420 -10.83 -12.23 -2.87
N GLN A 421 -10.02 -11.21 -3.17
CA GLN A 421 -8.67 -11.39 -3.74
C GLN A 421 -7.56 -10.78 -2.89
N GLY A 422 -7.88 -10.20 -1.73
CA GLY A 422 -6.89 -9.54 -0.87
C GLY A 422 -7.17 -8.06 -0.63
N PRO A 423 -7.32 -7.23 -1.69
CA PRO A 423 -7.53 -5.79 -1.55
C PRO A 423 -8.75 -5.40 -0.71
N GLU A 424 -9.73 -6.30 -0.60
CA GLU A 424 -10.91 -6.12 0.25
C GLU A 424 -10.64 -6.30 1.76
N GLY A 425 -9.38 -6.49 2.17
CA GLY A 425 -8.99 -6.67 3.58
C GLY A 425 -9.12 -8.11 4.09
N ALA A 426 -9.25 -9.08 3.19
CA ALA A 426 -9.47 -10.50 3.48
C ALA A 426 -8.33 -11.37 2.94
N CYS A 427 -8.18 -12.60 3.43
CA CYS A 427 -7.29 -13.55 2.76
C CYS A 427 -7.83 -13.88 1.36
N SER A 428 -6.93 -13.98 0.38
CA SER A 428 -7.32 -14.35 -0.98
C SER A 428 -8.02 -15.71 -0.99
N ALA A 429 -9.00 -15.89 -1.89
CA ALA A 429 -9.68 -17.17 -2.04
C ALA A 429 -8.71 -18.32 -2.34
N GLN A 430 -7.60 -18.02 -3.04
CA GLN A 430 -6.55 -19.00 -3.29
C GLN A 430 -5.86 -19.44 -2.00
N SER A 431 -5.45 -18.49 -1.15
CA SER A 431 -4.79 -18.82 0.13
C SER A 431 -5.68 -19.66 1.05
N VAL A 432 -6.98 -19.37 1.07
CA VAL A 432 -7.96 -20.15 1.85
C VAL A 432 -8.14 -21.55 1.25
N SER A 433 -8.20 -21.66 -0.07
CA SER A 433 -8.27 -22.95 -0.80
C SER A 433 -7.02 -23.80 -0.59
N ASP A 434 -5.83 -23.19 -0.61
CA ASP A 434 -4.55 -23.87 -0.39
C ASP A 434 -4.46 -24.43 1.03
N LEU A 435 -4.91 -23.67 2.04
CA LEU A 435 -4.99 -24.17 3.42
C LEU A 435 -5.96 -25.36 3.53
N LYS A 436 -7.11 -25.30 2.86
CA LYS A 436 -8.06 -26.42 2.82
C LYS A 436 -7.45 -27.65 2.17
N MET A 437 -6.80 -27.49 1.02
CA MET A 437 -6.10 -28.57 0.33
C MET A 437 -5.01 -29.20 1.21
N MET A 438 -4.27 -28.37 1.96
CA MET A 438 -3.27 -28.85 2.92
C MET A 438 -3.92 -29.72 4.00
N ILE A 439 -5.00 -29.24 4.63
CA ILE A 439 -5.75 -30.00 5.65
C ILE A 439 -6.23 -31.34 5.10
N ASP A 440 -6.88 -31.32 3.93
CA ASP A 440 -7.42 -32.54 3.30
C ASP A 440 -6.33 -33.54 2.93
N SER A 441 -5.17 -33.05 2.47
CA SER A 441 -4.01 -33.89 2.15
C SER A 441 -3.40 -34.52 3.39
N LEU A 442 -3.27 -33.77 4.48
CA LEU A 442 -2.77 -34.30 5.75
C LEU A 442 -3.73 -35.35 6.33
N GLN A 443 -5.04 -35.13 6.24
CA GLN A 443 -6.03 -36.11 6.66
C GLN A 443 -5.94 -37.40 5.83
N GLN A 444 -5.77 -37.29 4.50
CA GLN A 444 -5.57 -38.45 3.64
C GLN A 444 -4.30 -39.23 4.00
N VAL A 445 -3.21 -38.54 4.33
CA VAL A 445 -1.96 -39.18 4.78
C VAL A 445 -2.20 -39.97 6.07
N LEU A 446 -2.89 -39.38 7.04
CA LEU A 446 -3.24 -40.03 8.30
C LEU A 446 -4.10 -41.28 8.07
N ASP A 447 -5.15 -41.17 7.26
CA ASP A 447 -6.06 -42.28 6.94
C ASP A 447 -5.33 -43.43 6.21
N LEU A 448 -4.43 -43.10 5.29
CA LEU A 448 -3.59 -44.09 4.60
C LEU A 448 -2.65 -44.81 5.56
N VAL A 449 -2.03 -44.08 6.49
CA VAL A 449 -1.13 -44.68 7.48
C VAL A 449 -1.88 -45.59 8.44
N ARG A 450 -3.06 -45.18 8.90
CA ARG A 450 -3.97 -46.03 9.69
C ARG A 450 -4.36 -47.29 8.95
N LYS A 451 -4.65 -47.18 7.65
CA LYS A 451 -5.00 -48.34 6.80
C LYS A 451 -3.83 -49.30 6.60
N VAL A 452 -2.61 -48.80 6.44
CA VAL A 452 -1.41 -49.64 6.23
C VAL A 452 -0.94 -50.26 7.54
N LYS A 453 -0.73 -49.43 8.57
CA LYS A 453 -0.32 -49.86 9.91
C LYS A 453 -0.54 -48.75 10.95
N PRO A 454 -1.52 -48.89 11.87
CA PRO A 454 -1.83 -47.86 12.87
C PRO A 454 -0.64 -47.41 13.73
N THR A 455 0.28 -48.32 14.08
CA THR A 455 1.46 -48.01 14.90
C THR A 455 2.44 -47.02 14.25
N PHE A 456 2.28 -46.70 12.97
CA PHE A 456 3.11 -45.70 12.30
C PHE A 456 2.63 -44.28 12.52
N GLU A 457 1.42 -44.09 13.03
CA GLU A 457 0.88 -42.78 13.37
C GLU A 457 1.76 -42.03 14.37
N GLU A 458 2.24 -42.72 15.41
CA GLU A 458 3.16 -42.18 16.44
C GLU A 458 4.50 -41.71 15.86
N ARG A 459 4.86 -42.17 14.66
CA ARG A 459 6.11 -41.81 13.98
C ARG A 459 5.92 -40.72 12.94
N LEU A 460 4.68 -40.28 12.71
CA LEU A 460 4.37 -39.39 11.62
C LEU A 460 4.64 -37.94 12.04
N ASN A 461 5.54 -37.28 11.30
CA ASN A 461 5.95 -35.92 11.59
C ASN A 461 5.56 -35.00 10.43
N ILE A 462 4.81 -33.94 10.73
CA ILE A 462 4.37 -32.97 9.70
C ILE A 462 5.54 -32.30 8.97
N LYS A 463 6.71 -32.18 9.62
CA LYS A 463 7.94 -31.64 9.00
C LYS A 463 8.40 -32.51 7.82
N SER A 464 8.09 -33.81 7.82
CA SER A 464 8.39 -34.71 6.70
C SER A 464 7.48 -34.48 5.48
N CYS A 465 6.35 -33.80 5.66
CA CYS A 465 5.41 -33.41 4.61
C CYS A 465 5.71 -32.02 4.02
N LEU A 466 6.70 -31.30 4.55
CA LEU A 466 7.09 -29.98 4.06
C LEU A 466 7.82 -30.06 2.71
N THR A 467 7.69 -28.97 1.95
CA THR A 467 8.05 -28.87 0.54
C THR A 467 9.47 -29.35 0.25
N LEU A 468 10.47 -29.10 1.10
CA LEU A 468 11.86 -29.46 0.82
C LEU A 468 12.13 -30.98 0.83
N VAL A 469 11.50 -31.75 1.73
CA VAL A 469 11.66 -33.22 1.76
C VAL A 469 11.01 -33.84 0.53
N VAL A 470 9.83 -33.33 0.21
CA VAL A 470 9.03 -33.74 -0.96
C VAL A 470 9.73 -33.33 -2.27
N GLU A 471 10.24 -32.10 -2.35
CA GLU A 471 11.00 -31.58 -3.51
C GLU A 471 12.32 -32.30 -3.68
N ASN A 472 13.06 -32.59 -2.61
CA ASN A 472 14.29 -33.38 -2.71
C ASN A 472 13.98 -34.78 -3.24
N LEU A 473 12.92 -35.43 -2.76
CA LEU A 473 12.47 -36.71 -3.31
C LEU A 473 12.11 -36.55 -4.79
N PHE A 474 11.30 -35.57 -5.16
CA PHE A 474 10.88 -35.36 -6.55
C PHE A 474 12.03 -34.93 -7.48
N ALA A 475 13.01 -34.17 -6.99
CA ALA A 475 14.19 -33.76 -7.74
C ALA A 475 15.08 -34.97 -8.05
N GLU A 476 15.34 -35.82 -7.05
CA GLU A 476 16.04 -37.09 -7.27
C GLU A 476 15.26 -38.01 -8.23
N MET A 477 13.93 -38.06 -8.10
CA MET A 477 13.08 -38.85 -9.00
C MET A 477 13.13 -38.34 -10.45
N ARG A 478 13.32 -37.03 -10.64
CA ARG A 478 13.50 -36.34 -11.93
C ARG A 478 14.95 -36.32 -12.43
N GLN A 479 15.92 -36.83 -11.68
CA GLN A 479 17.32 -36.73 -12.07
C GLN A 479 17.58 -37.38 -13.45
N GLY A 480 17.99 -36.57 -14.44
CA GLY A 480 18.20 -37.02 -15.83
C GLY A 480 16.95 -37.20 -16.68
N ASN A 481 15.76 -36.85 -16.18
CA ASN A 481 14.54 -36.69 -16.98
C ASN A 481 13.56 -35.74 -16.27
N ASP A 482 13.42 -34.51 -16.79
CA ASP A 482 12.59 -33.46 -16.20
C ASP A 482 11.10 -33.88 -16.05
N MET A 483 10.62 -34.83 -16.87
CA MET A 483 9.23 -35.32 -16.86
C MET A 483 9.18 -36.88 -16.91
N PRO A 484 9.41 -37.57 -15.78
CA PRO A 484 9.41 -39.04 -15.75
C PRO A 484 7.99 -39.59 -15.94
N LEU A 485 7.86 -40.67 -16.71
CA LEU A 485 6.61 -41.43 -16.82
C LEU A 485 6.28 -42.13 -15.49
N VAL A 486 5.01 -42.47 -15.23
CA VAL A 486 4.57 -43.18 -14.01
C VAL A 486 5.41 -44.44 -13.74
N LEU A 487 5.70 -45.24 -14.78
CA LEU A 487 6.54 -46.43 -14.65
C LEU A 487 7.99 -46.09 -14.26
N GLN A 488 8.55 -45.01 -14.81
CA GLN A 488 9.90 -44.55 -14.46
C GLN A 488 9.94 -43.99 -13.03
N PHE A 489 8.86 -43.31 -12.62
CA PHE A 489 8.61 -42.93 -11.24
C PHE A 489 8.65 -44.15 -10.33
N SER A 490 7.81 -45.17 -10.60
CA SER A 490 7.74 -46.38 -9.78
C SER A 490 9.07 -47.15 -9.70
N GLN A 491 9.82 -47.22 -10.81
CA GLN A 491 11.14 -47.88 -10.83
C GLN A 491 12.19 -47.12 -10.01
N ARG A 492 12.16 -45.78 -10.04
CA ARG A 492 13.12 -44.94 -9.33
C ARG A 492 12.77 -44.74 -7.86
N PHE A 493 11.51 -44.91 -7.48
CA PHE A 493 11.05 -44.70 -6.12
C PHE A 493 11.91 -45.42 -5.08
N HIS A 494 12.22 -46.70 -5.30
CA HIS A 494 13.06 -47.46 -4.39
C HIS A 494 14.48 -46.88 -4.26
N SER A 495 15.15 -46.57 -5.38
CA SER A 495 16.49 -46.01 -5.35
C SER A 495 16.51 -44.62 -4.71
N CYS A 496 15.56 -43.75 -5.07
CA CYS A 496 15.49 -42.38 -4.55
C CYS A 496 15.15 -42.37 -3.07
N THR A 497 14.19 -43.18 -2.61
CA THR A 497 13.90 -43.34 -1.18
C THR A 497 15.13 -43.85 -0.42
N ARG A 498 15.90 -44.78 -1.00
CA ARG A 498 17.15 -45.25 -0.40
C ARG A 498 18.22 -44.16 -0.33
N GLU A 499 18.41 -43.38 -1.39
CA GLU A 499 19.34 -42.24 -1.39
C GLU A 499 18.90 -41.16 -0.39
N LEU A 500 17.60 -40.89 -0.29
CA LEU A 500 17.06 -39.92 0.65
C LEU A 500 17.19 -40.41 2.10
N LEU A 501 16.95 -41.70 2.36
CA LEU A 501 17.21 -42.32 3.66
C LEU A 501 18.71 -42.25 4.05
N LYS A 502 19.64 -42.40 3.09
CA LYS A 502 21.08 -42.20 3.37
C LYS A 502 21.41 -40.79 3.85
N ARG A 503 20.64 -39.77 3.46
CA ARG A 503 20.80 -38.40 3.97
C ARG A 503 20.37 -38.25 5.43
N VAL A 504 19.53 -39.16 5.93
CA VAL A 504 18.97 -39.17 7.28
C VAL A 504 19.65 -40.22 8.18
N THR A 505 20.42 -41.16 7.63
CA THR A 505 21.25 -42.10 8.40
C THR A 505 22.65 -41.56 8.66
N LYS A 506 23.35 -42.14 9.65
CA LYS A 506 24.75 -41.82 10.04
C LYS A 506 25.72 -42.30 8.94
N SER A 507 25.60 -41.75 7.74
CA SER A 507 26.50 -42.02 6.63
C SER A 507 27.75 -41.14 6.79
N SER A 508 28.92 -41.67 6.43
CA SER A 508 30.21 -40.96 6.45
C SER A 508 30.32 -39.83 5.39
N PHE A 509 29.22 -39.48 4.72
CA PHE A 509 29.13 -38.38 3.76
C PHE A 509 28.25 -37.26 4.32
N VAL A 510 28.81 -36.06 4.43
CA VAL A 510 28.11 -34.84 4.85
C VAL A 510 27.39 -34.25 3.65
N TYR A 511 26.06 -34.18 3.69
CA TYR A 511 25.31 -33.37 2.73
C TYR A 511 25.33 -31.90 3.19
N PHE A 512 25.85 -31.02 2.33
CA PHE A 512 25.97 -29.58 2.56
C PHE A 512 24.58 -28.90 2.58
N THR A 513 23.86 -29.05 3.68
CA THR A 513 23.03 -27.96 4.21
C THR A 513 23.97 -27.13 5.07
N GLY A 514 24.27 -25.88 4.68
CA GLY A 514 25.16 -25.03 5.47
C GLY A 514 24.72 -24.94 6.93
N GLU A 515 25.63 -24.57 7.84
CA GLU A 515 25.35 -24.45 9.29
C GLU A 515 24.13 -23.56 9.60
N ASN A 516 23.81 -22.61 8.71
CA ASN A 516 22.68 -21.69 8.80
C ASN A 516 21.38 -22.20 8.14
N SER A 517 21.27 -23.49 7.80
CA SER A 517 20.04 -24.05 7.24
C SER A 517 18.93 -24.10 8.30
N TYR A 518 17.79 -23.45 8.01
CA TYR A 518 16.61 -23.39 8.87
C TYR A 518 15.95 -24.77 9.15
N TYR A 519 16.30 -25.79 8.37
CA TYR A 519 15.85 -27.16 8.59
C TYR A 519 16.73 -27.84 9.63
N HIS A 520 16.14 -28.23 10.76
CA HIS A 520 16.81 -29.05 11.76
C HIS A 520 17.45 -30.29 11.12
N ARG A 521 18.77 -30.42 11.26
CA ARG A 521 19.41 -31.73 11.19
C ARG A 521 18.86 -32.55 12.35
N THR A 522 18.35 -33.75 12.08
CA THR A 522 17.92 -34.68 13.12
C THR A 522 19.16 -35.18 13.85
N ASP A 523 19.64 -34.40 14.82
CA ASP A 523 20.89 -34.69 15.52
C ASP A 523 20.80 -35.94 16.41
N ASN A 524 19.59 -36.44 16.67
CA ASN A 524 19.35 -37.56 17.61
C ASN A 524 18.56 -38.76 17.06
N SER A 525 18.36 -38.88 15.75
CA SER A 525 17.65 -40.05 15.19
C SER A 525 18.30 -40.59 13.92
N TYR A 526 19.57 -40.96 14.04
CA TYR A 526 20.21 -41.73 12.99
C TYR A 526 19.72 -43.17 13.05
N VAL A 527 18.91 -43.57 12.07
CA VAL A 527 18.60 -44.99 11.85
C VAL A 527 19.87 -45.68 11.36
N SER A 528 20.23 -46.83 11.94
CA SER A 528 21.36 -47.60 11.43
C SER A 528 21.03 -48.07 10.01
N PHE A 529 21.99 -47.97 9.07
CA PHE A 529 21.75 -48.42 7.69
C PHE A 529 21.29 -49.88 7.61
N GLN A 530 21.68 -50.69 8.61
CA GLN A 530 21.30 -52.10 8.74
C GLN A 530 19.85 -52.31 9.18
N GLU A 531 19.23 -51.30 9.82
CA GLU A 531 17.84 -51.32 10.30
C GLU A 531 16.84 -50.88 9.21
N ILE A 532 17.33 -50.39 8.06
CA ILE A 532 16.46 -50.02 6.94
C ILE A 532 15.87 -51.29 6.31
N PRO A 533 14.53 -51.44 6.25
CA PRO A 533 13.90 -52.59 5.62
C PRO A 533 14.31 -52.70 4.15
N ARG A 534 14.77 -53.89 3.73
CA ARG A 534 15.03 -54.17 2.32
C ARG A 534 13.71 -54.47 1.62
N MET A 535 13.32 -53.62 0.67
CA MET A 535 12.22 -53.96 -0.26
C MET A 535 12.78 -54.85 -1.37
N ASP A 536 12.13 -55.99 -1.60
CA ASP A 536 12.48 -56.89 -2.70
C ASP A 536 12.19 -56.23 -4.05
N LEU A 537 13.14 -56.34 -4.98
CA LEU A 537 12.96 -55.86 -6.35
C LEU A 537 11.88 -56.72 -7.03
N PRO A 538 10.92 -56.11 -7.75
CA PRO A 538 9.95 -56.88 -8.52
C PRO A 538 10.67 -57.76 -9.55
N VAL A 539 10.16 -58.98 -9.73
CA VAL A 539 10.73 -59.98 -10.64
C VAL A 539 10.77 -59.42 -12.06
N LYS A 540 11.98 -59.33 -12.64
CA LYS A 540 12.19 -58.83 -14.01
C LYS A 540 11.55 -59.77 -15.03
N LYS A 541 10.30 -59.50 -15.45
CA LYS A 541 9.74 -60.10 -16.67
C LYS A 541 10.32 -59.39 -17.89
N LYS A 542 10.98 -60.14 -18.79
CA LYS A 542 11.40 -59.63 -20.10
C LYS A 542 10.15 -59.48 -20.97
N LEU A 543 9.86 -58.25 -21.37
CA LEU A 543 8.86 -57.96 -22.41
C LEU A 543 9.35 -58.52 -23.75
N SER A 544 8.43 -59.05 -24.56
CA SER A 544 8.77 -59.47 -25.91
C SER A 544 9.09 -58.26 -26.79
N ALA A 545 9.82 -58.47 -27.89
CA ALA A 545 10.14 -57.41 -28.84
C ALA A 545 8.87 -56.73 -29.42
N ASP A 546 7.81 -57.50 -29.64
CA ASP A 546 6.51 -57.01 -30.11
C ASP A 546 5.81 -56.12 -29.08
N GLN A 547 5.84 -56.52 -27.80
CA GLN A 547 5.31 -55.70 -26.71
C GLN A 547 6.09 -54.40 -26.55
N MET A 548 7.41 -54.44 -26.70
CA MET A 548 8.24 -53.23 -26.67
C MET A 548 7.94 -52.30 -27.85
N SER A 549 7.71 -52.82 -29.05
CA SER A 549 7.32 -52.01 -30.21
C SER A 549 5.94 -51.38 -30.03
N LYS A 550 4.94 -52.12 -29.53
CA LYS A 550 3.61 -51.58 -29.23
C LYS A 550 3.64 -50.47 -28.18
N LEU A 551 4.43 -50.65 -27.12
CA LEU A 551 4.62 -49.62 -26.08
C LEU A 551 5.36 -48.37 -26.60
N ARG A 552 6.31 -48.54 -27.53
CA ARG A 552 7.01 -47.42 -28.17
C ARG A 552 6.11 -46.66 -29.14
N CYS A 553 5.26 -47.35 -29.89
CA CYS A 553 4.27 -46.76 -30.78
C CYS A 553 3.24 -45.96 -29.98
N TRP A 554 2.71 -46.55 -28.90
CA TRP A 554 1.80 -45.87 -27.98
C TRP A 554 2.43 -44.62 -27.33
N ARG A 555 3.71 -44.70 -26.90
CA ARG A 555 4.46 -43.55 -26.38
C ARG A 555 4.58 -42.42 -27.42
N SER A 556 4.79 -42.78 -28.69
CA SER A 556 4.93 -41.82 -29.78
C SER A 556 3.62 -41.11 -30.10
N GLU A 557 2.50 -41.82 -30.08
CA GLU A 557 1.17 -41.29 -30.43
C GLU A 557 0.50 -40.54 -29.27
N PHE A 558 0.62 -41.03 -28.03
CA PHE A 558 -0.15 -40.54 -26.89
C PHE A 558 0.70 -39.97 -25.74
N GLY A 559 2.02 -40.12 -25.79
CA GLY A 559 2.93 -39.83 -24.68
C GLY A 559 3.85 -38.62 -24.85
N GLN A 560 3.62 -37.76 -25.86
CA GLN A 560 4.40 -36.54 -26.03
C GLN A 560 3.95 -35.46 -25.05
N SER A 561 4.90 -34.93 -24.27
CA SER A 561 4.65 -33.88 -23.28
C SER A 561 4.69 -32.50 -23.95
N VAL A 562 3.70 -31.65 -23.66
CA VAL A 562 3.74 -30.22 -24.01
C VAL A 562 4.27 -29.44 -22.81
N ARG A 563 5.24 -28.55 -23.03
CA ARG A 563 5.78 -27.67 -21.98
C ARG A 563 4.72 -26.67 -21.54
N GLN A 564 4.53 -26.54 -20.23
CA GLN A 564 3.88 -25.37 -19.63
C GLN A 564 4.95 -24.61 -18.85
N ASN A 565 5.30 -23.40 -19.29
CA ASN A 565 6.25 -22.54 -18.59
C ASN A 565 5.65 -22.13 -17.24
N THR A 566 6.43 -22.23 -16.16
CA THR A 566 6.01 -21.77 -14.83
C THR A 566 6.25 -20.26 -14.70
N VAL A 567 5.25 -19.57 -14.16
CA VAL A 567 5.22 -18.11 -13.91
C VAL A 567 6.43 -17.62 -13.08
N ARG A 568 7.10 -18.50 -12.32
CA ARG A 568 8.30 -18.17 -11.52
C ARG A 568 9.51 -17.74 -12.35
N GLY A 569 9.54 -18.05 -13.65
CA GLY A 569 10.64 -17.62 -14.53
C GLY A 569 10.57 -16.14 -14.93
N LEU A 570 9.49 -15.41 -14.63
CA LEU A 570 9.24 -14.08 -15.20
C LEU A 570 9.23 -12.92 -14.18
N THR A 571 9.28 -13.16 -12.86
CA THR A 571 8.92 -12.06 -11.92
C THR A 571 9.74 -11.87 -10.66
N THR A 572 10.82 -12.61 -10.37
CA THR A 572 11.49 -12.48 -9.04
C THR A 572 13.01 -12.59 -9.03
N LYS A 573 13.72 -12.00 -9.99
CA LYS A 573 15.14 -11.72 -9.80
C LYS A 573 15.51 -10.30 -10.24
N ASP A 574 16.03 -9.56 -9.26
CA ASP A 574 16.93 -8.41 -9.37
C ASP A 574 16.35 -7.03 -9.72
N LYS A 575 15.96 -6.29 -8.67
CA LYS A 575 16.37 -4.89 -8.50
C LYS A 575 16.99 -4.73 -7.10
N PRO A 576 18.31 -4.53 -6.98
CA PRO A 576 19.02 -4.48 -5.71
C PRO A 576 18.86 -3.13 -4.98
N GLY A 577 18.91 -3.19 -3.64
CA GLY A 577 19.49 -2.21 -2.72
C GLY A 577 18.93 -0.78 -2.67
N THR A 578 18.06 -0.51 -1.69
CA THR A 578 17.88 0.84 -1.12
C THR A 578 18.41 0.85 0.31
N LEU A 579 19.01 1.95 0.76
CA LEU A 579 19.40 2.13 2.16
C LEU A 579 18.16 1.99 3.07
N PRO A 580 18.32 1.65 4.36
CA PRO A 580 17.23 1.78 5.33
C PRO A 580 16.61 3.18 5.23
N LEU A 581 15.28 3.30 5.27
CA LEU A 581 14.59 4.58 5.07
C LEU A 581 14.99 5.67 6.05
N THR A 582 15.43 5.27 7.25
CA THR A 582 16.05 6.14 8.26
C THR A 582 17.28 6.91 7.74
N CYS A 583 17.95 6.39 6.71
CA CYS A 583 19.09 7.04 6.07
C CYS A 583 18.69 8.05 4.97
N TYR A 584 17.40 8.12 4.59
CA TYR A 584 16.87 9.10 3.63
C TYR A 584 16.07 10.23 4.29
N GLU A 585 15.91 10.23 5.62
CA GLU A 585 15.23 11.30 6.35
C GLU A 585 16.06 12.59 6.31
N LYS A 586 15.75 13.49 5.37
CA LYS A 586 16.18 14.89 5.44
C LYS A 586 15.39 15.63 6.54
N GLY A 587 16.11 16.46 7.30
CA GLY A 587 15.59 17.27 8.40
C GLY A 587 14.34 18.08 8.03
N ASP A 588 13.46 18.23 9.02
CA ASP A 588 12.09 18.71 8.87
C ASP A 588 11.97 20.05 8.11
N THR A 589 11.09 20.05 7.11
CA THR A 589 10.54 21.29 6.53
C THR A 589 9.75 22.04 7.59
N ALA A 590 9.90 23.36 7.62
CA ALA A 590 9.30 24.25 8.61
C ALA A 590 7.80 23.97 8.84
N VAL A 591 7.47 23.78 10.12
CA VAL A 591 6.10 23.63 10.65
C VAL A 591 5.27 24.84 10.22
N LYS A 592 4.20 24.62 9.45
CA LYS A 592 3.23 25.67 9.10
C LYS A 592 1.90 25.37 9.80
N GLU A 593 1.86 25.64 11.11
CA GLU A 593 0.62 25.60 11.87
C GLU A 593 -0.41 26.57 11.26
N ILE A 594 -1.65 26.13 11.15
CA ILE A 594 -2.77 26.99 10.73
C ILE A 594 -3.39 27.62 11.98
N ASP A 595 -3.58 28.94 11.99
CA ASP A 595 -4.31 29.61 13.08
C ASP A 595 -5.81 29.34 12.93
N VAL A 596 -6.30 28.34 13.65
CA VAL A 596 -7.71 27.95 13.71
C VAL A 596 -8.63 29.02 14.29
N GLY A 597 -8.09 30.03 15.00
CA GLY A 597 -8.88 31.17 15.45
C GLY A 597 -9.09 32.25 14.38
N ASN A 598 -8.32 32.19 13.28
CA ASN A 598 -8.25 33.23 12.25
C ASN A 598 -8.20 32.66 10.82
N LEU A 599 -8.87 31.52 10.54
CA LEU A 599 -8.91 30.98 9.17
C LEU A 599 -9.36 32.04 8.15
N ASP A 600 -10.29 32.92 8.51
CA ASP A 600 -10.77 34.02 7.67
C ASP A 600 -9.68 35.07 7.33
N ASN A 601 -8.69 35.27 8.21
CA ASN A 601 -7.62 36.26 8.01
C ASN A 601 -6.37 35.68 7.33
N CYS A 602 -6.20 34.35 7.33
CA CYS A 602 -5.17 33.67 6.54
C CYS A 602 -5.30 33.97 5.02
N LEU A 603 -6.48 34.42 4.58
CA LEU A 603 -6.81 34.84 3.21
C LEU A 603 -6.05 36.08 2.69
N GLN A 604 -5.43 36.89 3.56
CA GLN A 604 -4.80 38.16 3.15
C GLN A 604 -3.30 38.08 2.86
N LYS A 605 -2.61 36.97 3.20
CA LYS A 605 -1.15 36.89 3.00
C LYS A 605 -0.72 36.41 1.61
N ASP A 606 -1.59 35.71 0.86
CA ASP A 606 -1.24 35.16 -0.46
C ASP A 606 -1.77 35.99 -1.66
N THR A 607 -2.41 37.14 -1.43
CA THR A 607 -2.85 38.06 -2.49
C THR A 607 -1.95 39.28 -2.71
N ARG A 608 -0.84 39.41 -1.98
CA ARG A 608 0.26 40.27 -2.45
C ARG A 608 1.03 39.53 -3.54
N LYS A 609 0.50 39.58 -4.76
CA LYS A 609 1.37 39.62 -5.94
C LYS A 609 2.29 40.82 -5.73
N SER A 610 3.49 40.56 -5.21
CA SER A 610 4.60 41.48 -5.33
C SER A 610 4.83 41.66 -6.82
N ASN A 611 4.38 42.80 -7.36
CA ASN A 611 5.02 43.41 -8.52
C ASN A 611 6.44 43.79 -8.11
N GLU A 612 7.30 42.79 -7.97
CA GLU A 612 8.72 42.95 -8.12
C GLU A 612 9.09 42.07 -9.30
N SER A 613 9.73 42.67 -10.30
CA SER A 613 10.42 41.95 -11.36
C SER A 613 11.65 41.25 -10.76
N SER A 614 11.44 40.36 -9.79
CA SER A 614 12.46 39.50 -9.23
C SER A 614 12.59 38.30 -10.16
N GLN A 615 13.36 38.57 -11.21
CA GLN A 615 14.08 37.58 -12.00
C GLN A 615 14.40 36.33 -11.17
N LYS A 616 13.75 35.20 -11.50
CA LYS A 616 13.82 33.95 -10.72
C LYS A 616 15.25 33.42 -10.73
N ILE A 617 15.89 33.35 -9.57
CA ILE A 617 17.22 32.77 -9.41
C ILE A 617 17.11 31.25 -9.63
N ILE A 618 17.84 30.73 -10.61
CA ILE A 618 17.95 29.30 -10.92
C ILE A 618 19.05 28.66 -10.05
N LEU A 619 20.22 29.30 -9.95
CA LEU A 619 21.35 28.83 -9.12
C LEU A 619 21.95 29.98 -8.30
N SER A 620 22.34 29.67 -7.07
CA SER A 620 22.98 30.62 -6.16
C SER A 620 24.45 30.86 -6.52
N ASN A 621 24.97 32.07 -6.27
CA ASN A 621 26.41 32.36 -6.38
C ASN A 621 27.30 31.63 -5.34
N LYS A 622 26.70 30.80 -4.48
CA LYS A 622 27.43 29.92 -3.55
C LYS A 622 27.48 28.46 -4.02
N THR A 623 26.90 28.14 -5.18
CA THR A 623 26.81 26.77 -5.68
C THR A 623 28.04 26.40 -6.52
N LEU A 624 28.60 25.21 -6.26
CA LEU A 624 29.53 24.56 -7.17
C LEU A 624 28.74 23.87 -8.28
N ILE A 625 29.23 23.95 -9.50
CA ILE A 625 28.67 23.31 -10.68
C ILE A 625 29.73 22.46 -11.35
N TYR A 626 29.30 21.51 -12.18
CA TYR A 626 30.21 20.79 -13.07
C TYR A 626 29.73 20.85 -14.51
N LEU A 627 30.69 20.89 -15.42
CA LEU A 627 30.49 20.96 -16.86
C LEU A 627 31.57 20.16 -17.58
N LYS A 628 31.34 19.91 -18.88
CA LYS A 628 32.27 19.19 -19.74
C LYS A 628 32.90 20.15 -20.76
N LEU A 629 34.21 20.37 -20.67
CA LEU A 629 34.99 21.19 -21.61
C LEU A 629 36.07 20.33 -22.25
N ASN A 630 36.14 20.33 -23.59
CA ASN A 630 37.10 19.53 -24.36
C ASN A 630 37.19 18.07 -23.89
N GLN A 631 36.02 17.45 -23.65
CA GLN A 631 35.85 16.08 -23.13
C GLN A 631 36.36 15.83 -21.70
N LYS A 632 36.86 16.84 -21.00
CA LYS A 632 37.26 16.74 -19.59
C LYS A 632 36.17 17.29 -18.67
N LEU A 633 36.01 16.64 -17.52
CA LEU A 633 35.16 17.13 -16.44
C LEU A 633 35.84 18.35 -15.81
N VAL A 634 35.08 19.43 -15.61
CA VAL A 634 35.55 20.65 -14.97
C VAL A 634 34.54 21.07 -13.91
N VAL A 635 35.04 21.46 -12.73
CA VAL A 635 34.23 22.01 -11.64
C VAL A 635 34.33 23.53 -11.67
N ALA A 636 33.24 24.23 -11.39
CA ALA A 636 33.24 25.68 -11.33
C ALA A 636 32.46 26.22 -10.14
N LYS A 637 32.90 27.34 -9.58
CA LYS A 637 32.19 28.09 -8.54
C LYS A 637 31.56 29.32 -9.15
N LEU A 638 30.25 29.45 -9.05
CA LEU A 638 29.54 30.64 -9.53
C LEU A 638 30.00 31.89 -8.76
N LEU A 639 30.18 33.01 -9.44
CA LEU A 639 30.51 34.32 -8.84
C LEU A 639 29.29 35.24 -8.76
N GLU A 640 28.26 34.95 -9.54
CA GLU A 640 26.99 35.67 -9.57
C GLU A 640 25.82 34.68 -9.67
N HIS A 641 24.61 35.11 -9.27
CA HIS A 641 23.42 34.27 -9.36
C HIS A 641 23.12 33.95 -10.83
N LEU A 642 22.81 32.69 -11.14
CA LEU A 642 22.28 32.34 -12.45
C LEU A 642 20.77 32.62 -12.42
N VAL A 643 20.31 33.50 -13.30
CA VAL A 643 18.92 33.95 -13.37
C VAL A 643 18.23 33.40 -14.62
N GLU A 644 16.91 33.22 -14.57
CA GLU A 644 16.09 32.82 -15.72
C GLU A 644 16.35 33.71 -16.95
N LEU A 645 16.65 33.07 -18.10
CA LEU A 645 17.06 33.68 -19.40
C LEU A 645 18.49 34.22 -19.50
N GLN A 646 19.35 34.00 -18.50
CA GLN A 646 20.77 34.36 -18.59
C GLN A 646 21.59 33.34 -19.40
N GLU A 647 22.21 33.78 -20.51
CA GLU A 647 22.98 32.89 -21.41
C GLU A 647 24.36 32.51 -20.86
N GLU A 648 25.03 33.41 -20.12
CA GLU A 648 26.37 33.19 -19.57
C GLU A 648 26.45 33.66 -18.11
N VAL A 649 27.18 32.91 -17.28
CA VAL A 649 27.40 33.22 -15.87
C VAL A 649 28.88 33.24 -15.53
N LYS A 650 29.32 34.24 -14.77
CA LYS A 650 30.71 34.32 -14.27
C LYS A 650 30.97 33.25 -13.22
N CYS A 651 32.12 32.59 -13.34
CA CYS A 651 32.57 31.56 -12.41
C CYS A 651 34.10 31.52 -12.29
N ILE A 652 34.57 30.89 -11.21
CA ILE A 652 35.95 30.42 -11.07
C ILE A 652 35.97 28.96 -11.51
N MET A 653 36.79 28.62 -12.50
CA MET A 653 36.93 27.25 -12.99
C MET A 653 38.06 26.53 -12.26
N TYR A 654 37.87 25.26 -11.94
CA TYR A 654 38.84 24.40 -11.31
C TYR A 654 39.15 23.23 -12.24
N HIS A 655 40.43 23.07 -12.60
CA HIS A 655 40.86 22.04 -13.53
C HIS A 655 41.37 20.82 -12.78
N GLN A 656 41.02 19.63 -13.26
CA GLN A 656 41.49 18.37 -12.70
C GLN A 656 43.02 18.29 -12.72
N ALA A 657 43.63 17.93 -11.60
CA ALA A 657 45.06 17.74 -11.48
C ALA A 657 45.54 16.52 -12.28
N ASN A 658 46.64 16.66 -13.01
CA ASN A 658 47.14 15.62 -13.93
C ASN A 658 47.53 14.30 -13.23
N LEU A 659 47.91 14.35 -11.95
CA LEU A 659 48.38 13.19 -11.18
C LEU A 659 47.38 12.72 -10.11
N LEU A 660 46.35 13.53 -9.81
CA LEU A 660 45.39 13.29 -8.73
C LEU A 660 43.97 13.50 -9.27
N PRO A 661 43.30 12.43 -9.74
CA PRO A 661 42.04 12.55 -10.50
C PRO A 661 40.87 13.09 -9.69
N LEU A 662 40.95 13.09 -8.36
CA LEU A 662 39.90 13.61 -7.48
C LEU A 662 40.10 15.09 -7.12
N GLN A 663 41.26 15.68 -7.46
CA GLN A 663 41.61 17.04 -7.09
C GLN A 663 41.45 17.99 -8.27
N PHE A 664 40.82 19.14 -8.01
CA PHE A 664 40.55 20.20 -8.96
C PHE A 664 41.17 21.49 -8.46
N VAL A 665 42.21 21.97 -9.16
CA VAL A 665 42.98 23.15 -8.75
C VAL A 665 42.38 24.39 -9.37
N SER A 666 42.25 25.45 -8.57
CA SER A 666 41.71 26.75 -9.00
C SER A 666 42.43 27.28 -10.25
N GLY A 667 41.62 27.69 -11.22
CA GLY A 667 42.00 28.32 -12.47
C GLY A 667 41.47 29.76 -12.56
N MET A 668 41.40 30.28 -13.79
CA MET A 668 41.05 31.68 -14.02
C MET A 668 39.54 31.95 -13.92
N ASN A 669 39.20 33.20 -13.54
CA ASN A 669 37.84 33.74 -13.70
C ASN A 669 37.43 33.68 -15.17
N THR A 670 36.30 33.05 -15.46
CA THR A 670 35.75 32.96 -16.82
C THR A 670 34.23 33.01 -16.81
N LYS A 671 33.63 32.99 -18.00
CA LYS A 671 32.20 32.86 -18.21
C LYS A 671 31.88 31.50 -18.81
N VAL A 672 30.84 30.86 -18.31
CA VAL A 672 30.32 29.60 -18.84
C VAL A 672 28.89 29.78 -19.31
N LYS A 673 28.54 29.15 -20.43
CA LYS A 673 27.16 29.16 -20.94
C LYS A 673 26.26 28.35 -20.01
N SER A 674 25.08 28.89 -19.69
CA SER A 674 24.11 28.23 -18.80
C SER A 674 23.63 26.89 -19.35
N SER A 675 23.55 26.74 -20.67
CA SER A 675 23.23 25.47 -21.36
C SER A 675 24.31 24.38 -21.23
N GLY A 676 25.52 24.73 -20.82
CA GLY A 676 26.64 23.79 -20.64
C GLY A 676 26.77 23.23 -19.21
N ILE A 677 25.93 23.69 -18.28
CA ILE A 677 25.93 23.23 -16.88
C ILE A 677 25.24 21.87 -16.81
N LEU A 678 25.97 20.84 -16.40
CA LEU A 678 25.46 19.47 -16.33
C LEU A 678 24.77 19.18 -14.99
N GLY A 679 25.19 19.85 -13.92
CA GLY A 679 24.59 19.73 -12.61
C GLY A 679 25.31 20.58 -11.56
N THR A 680 24.81 20.47 -10.32
CA THR A 680 25.35 21.14 -9.14
C THR A 680 26.05 20.14 -8.23
N ILE A 681 27.05 20.61 -7.49
CA ILE A 681 27.73 19.88 -6.42
C ILE A 681 27.37 20.56 -5.09
N GLU A 682 26.85 19.78 -4.14
CA GLU A 682 26.60 20.29 -2.79
C GLU A 682 27.94 20.48 -2.06
N LEU A 683 28.11 21.63 -1.39
CA LEU A 683 29.36 21.97 -0.70
C LEU A 683 29.70 21.01 0.45
N GLU A 684 28.71 20.27 0.97
CA GLU A 684 28.88 19.29 2.05
C GLU A 684 29.57 18.01 1.55
N ASP A 685 29.60 17.75 0.24
CA ASP A 685 30.18 16.54 -0.37
C ASP A 685 31.61 16.74 -0.90
N VAL A 686 32.24 17.88 -0.58
CA VAL A 686 33.52 18.32 -1.15
C VAL A 686 34.44 18.87 -0.06
N GLU A 687 35.68 18.40 -0.05
CA GLU A 687 36.73 19.03 0.76
C GLU A 687 37.38 20.17 -0.02
N VAL A 688 37.47 21.35 0.61
CA VAL A 688 38.11 22.53 0.02
C VAL A 688 39.34 22.88 0.85
N GLU A 689 40.53 22.69 0.26
CA GLU A 689 41.82 23.01 0.88
C GLU A 689 42.59 23.96 -0.04
N ASP A 690 42.99 25.14 0.46
CA ASP A 690 43.90 26.09 -0.20
C ASP A 690 43.68 26.24 -1.73
N ASP A 691 42.46 26.62 -2.12
CA ASP A 691 42.02 26.79 -3.53
C ASP A 691 42.00 25.51 -4.39
N THR A 692 41.99 24.34 -3.75
CA THR A 692 41.79 23.03 -4.37
C THR A 692 40.47 22.43 -3.90
N ILE A 693 39.69 21.91 -4.85
CA ILE A 693 38.46 21.16 -4.62
C ILE A 693 38.77 19.67 -4.73
N ILE A 694 38.52 18.91 -3.66
CA ILE A 694 38.70 17.46 -3.61
C ILE A 694 37.32 16.79 -3.58
N LEU A 695 37.01 16.02 -4.62
CA LEU A 695 35.77 15.26 -4.68
C LEU A 695 35.93 13.90 -4.03
N SER A 696 34.91 13.43 -3.32
CA SER A 696 34.86 12.04 -2.86
C SER A 696 34.86 11.07 -4.06
N VAL A 697 35.35 9.85 -3.85
CA VAL A 697 35.34 8.81 -4.91
C VAL A 697 33.91 8.58 -5.40
N GLU A 698 32.95 8.49 -4.48
CA GLU A 698 31.53 8.24 -4.76
C GLU A 698 30.92 9.35 -5.64
N LEU A 699 31.13 10.61 -5.27
CA LEU A 699 30.69 11.78 -6.05
C LEU A 699 31.38 11.83 -7.41
N TYR A 700 32.68 11.55 -7.47
CA TYR A 700 33.43 11.55 -8.74
C TYR A 700 32.92 10.45 -9.70
N THR A 701 32.59 9.26 -9.19
CA THR A 701 31.94 8.20 -10.00
C THR A 701 30.54 8.55 -10.45
N SER A 702 29.76 9.31 -9.66
CA SER A 702 28.38 9.66 -10.02
C SER A 702 28.30 10.77 -11.08
N ILE A 703 29.29 11.67 -11.12
CA ILE A 703 29.36 12.76 -12.11
C ILE A 703 30.20 12.42 -13.35
N LEU A 704 30.99 11.34 -13.32
CA LEU A 704 31.66 10.82 -14.50
C LEU A 704 30.58 10.40 -15.52
N PRO A 705 30.55 10.97 -16.73
CA PRO A 705 29.70 10.42 -17.77
C PRO A 705 30.11 8.97 -17.96
N ALA A 706 29.13 8.05 -17.94
CA ALA A 706 29.33 6.68 -18.35
C ALA A 706 30.22 6.71 -19.60
N LYS A 707 31.44 6.17 -19.51
CA LYS A 707 32.16 5.83 -20.72
C LYS A 707 31.18 4.95 -21.48
N ASP A 708 30.74 5.41 -22.65
CA ASP A 708 30.36 4.51 -23.70
C ASP A 708 31.56 3.59 -23.92
N ALA A 709 31.58 2.49 -23.17
CA ALA A 709 32.15 1.22 -23.59
C ALA A 709 30.99 0.42 -24.22
N GLY A 710 30.30 1.08 -25.16
CA GLY A 710 29.92 0.37 -26.37
C GLY A 710 31.20 0.20 -27.17
N ASP A 711 31.92 -0.90 -26.93
CA ASP A 711 32.71 -1.47 -28.01
C ASP A 711 31.70 -1.80 -29.11
N THR A 712 31.67 -0.91 -30.10
CA THR A 712 31.03 -1.15 -31.38
C THR A 712 31.88 -2.24 -32.01
N ILE A 713 31.43 -3.49 -31.89
CA ILE A 713 31.92 -4.57 -32.73
C ILE A 713 31.58 -4.13 -34.16
N SER A 714 32.59 -3.69 -34.91
CA SER A 714 32.50 -3.52 -36.35
C SER A 714 32.27 -4.90 -36.97
N PRO A 715 31.38 -5.05 -37.97
CA PRO A 715 31.07 -6.33 -38.63
C PRO A 715 32.20 -6.96 -39.47
N GLU A 716 33.47 -6.67 -39.19
CA GLU A 716 34.62 -7.07 -40.02
C GLU A 716 35.58 -8.06 -39.34
N GLU A 717 35.21 -8.64 -38.19
CA GLU A 717 35.95 -9.77 -37.58
C GLU A 717 35.01 -10.96 -37.25
N MET A 718 34.12 -11.29 -38.19
CA MET A 718 33.24 -12.45 -38.12
C MET A 718 33.28 -13.31 -39.39
N ASP A 719 34.42 -13.31 -40.09
CA ASP A 719 34.74 -14.29 -41.12
C ASP A 719 36.15 -14.82 -40.83
N GLU A 720 36.24 -15.98 -40.18
CA GLU A 720 37.19 -17.04 -40.53
C GLU A 720 36.88 -18.31 -39.71
N GLU A 721 36.45 -19.34 -40.45
CA GLU A 721 36.41 -20.77 -40.10
C GLU A 721 35.16 -21.33 -39.37
N GLU A 722 34.02 -21.30 -40.08
CA GLU A 722 33.22 -22.51 -40.26
C GLU A 722 33.90 -23.40 -41.32
N GLU A 723 34.53 -24.52 -40.93
CA GLU A 723 34.73 -25.65 -41.85
C GLU A 723 34.37 -27.00 -41.19
N GLU A 724 33.33 -27.60 -41.78
CA GLU A 724 33.10 -29.03 -42.03
C GLU A 724 32.93 -30.02 -40.86
N LEU A 725 31.65 -30.30 -40.58
CA LEU A 725 31.16 -31.61 -40.15
C LEU A 725 31.22 -32.63 -41.30
N PRO A 726 31.85 -33.82 -41.14
CA PRO A 726 31.57 -34.95 -42.00
C PRO A 726 30.45 -35.82 -41.42
N LYS A 727 29.41 -36.05 -42.23
CA LYS A 727 28.45 -37.14 -42.05
C LYS A 727 29.12 -38.45 -42.46
N GLU A 728 29.05 -39.49 -41.62
CA GLU A 728 28.40 -40.77 -41.98
C GLU A 728 28.44 -41.83 -40.87
N ASN A 729 27.37 -42.64 -40.86
CA ASN A 729 27.19 -43.84 -40.05
C ASN A 729 28.24 -44.91 -40.35
N GLN A 730 28.73 -45.65 -39.33
CA GLN A 730 28.62 -47.12 -39.25
C GLN A 730 29.32 -47.72 -38.00
N ARG A 731 28.51 -48.43 -37.19
CA ARG A 731 28.77 -49.73 -36.52
C ARG A 731 30.21 -50.12 -36.10
N LYS A 732 30.38 -50.35 -34.79
CA LYS A 732 30.85 -51.60 -34.09
C LYS A 732 31.59 -51.22 -32.80
N SER A 733 31.01 -51.51 -31.64
CA SER A 733 31.29 -52.72 -30.82
C SER A 733 32.59 -52.67 -30.01
N LYS A 734 32.41 -52.80 -28.68
CA LYS A 734 33.32 -53.41 -27.69
C LYS A 734 34.66 -52.70 -27.42
N ARG A 735 34.84 -52.22 -26.18
CA ARG A 735 35.58 -52.96 -25.14
C ARG A 735 35.65 -52.15 -23.83
N ASP A 736 35.16 -52.80 -22.78
CA ASP A 736 35.77 -52.95 -21.45
C ASP A 736 36.41 -51.73 -20.77
N ARG A 737 35.68 -51.23 -19.77
CA ARG A 737 36.25 -50.59 -18.58
C ARG A 737 37.09 -51.64 -17.84
N HIS A 738 38.41 -51.48 -17.83
CA HIS A 738 39.23 -52.06 -16.77
C HIS A 738 39.38 -51.04 -15.65
N PHE A 739 38.85 -51.42 -14.49
CA PHE A 739 39.24 -50.92 -13.18
C PHE A 739 40.77 -51.03 -13.02
N ARG A 740 41.40 -49.96 -12.57
CA ARG A 740 42.54 -50.05 -11.65
C ARG A 740 42.22 -49.20 -10.43
N ALA A 741 42.13 -49.89 -9.30
CA ALA A 741 42.22 -49.29 -7.98
C ALA A 741 43.66 -48.82 -7.78
N ASP A 742 43.82 -47.60 -7.28
CA ASP A 742 45.04 -47.19 -6.60
C ASP A 742 44.72 -47.18 -5.10
N PRO A 743 45.27 -48.11 -4.30
CA PRO A 743 45.21 -48.07 -2.86
C PRO A 743 46.49 -47.38 -2.38
N ASP A 744 46.42 -46.11 -2.00
CA ASP A 744 47.31 -45.48 -1.01
C ASP A 744 47.00 -43.99 -0.92
N PHE A 745 46.01 -43.63 -0.08
CA PHE A 745 46.01 -42.32 0.57
C PHE A 745 45.41 -42.47 1.97
N ILE A 746 46.31 -42.77 2.90
CA ILE A 746 46.12 -42.77 4.34
C ILE A 746 46.07 -41.30 4.80
N TYR A 747 45.04 -40.92 5.55
CA TYR A 747 45.16 -39.84 6.53
C TYR A 747 44.99 -40.44 7.93
N ASN A 748 46.04 -40.30 8.72
CA ASN A 748 46.05 -40.57 10.16
C ASN A 748 45.49 -39.34 10.90
N CYS A 749 44.63 -39.63 11.87
CA CYS A 749 44.15 -38.83 13.00
C CYS A 749 43.29 -37.58 12.73
#